data_AF-A0A7S6MA46-F1
#
_entry.id   AF-A0A7S6MA46-F1
#
_cell.length_a   1.000
_cell.length_b   1.000
_cell.length_c   1.000
_cell.angle_alpha   90.00
_cell.angle_beta   90.00
_cell.angle_gamma   90.00
#
_symmetry.space_group_name_H-M   'P 1'
#
loop_
_entity.id
_entity.type
_entity.pdbx_description
1 polymer ?
#
loop_
_entity_poly.entity_id
_entity_poly.type
_entity_poly.pdbx_seq_one_letter_code
_entity_poly.pdbx_strand_id
1 'polypeptide(L)'
;MLHRCLPILPILLIAGLNAPGIAQPLGSDRKPLREVRSLNTRFELRVQAGRARGERKPCVAELMERGRRIWKRELVNDVAPVFGAVSDDGRFIVTLDEYRRGGARNALVVYGSDGKLLRHFVLTDLLQREDWSQVRAKGQAVTWLRGAEIGFDDDIAHFIIDFPWGRQVAIDLRKLSVVRDGVSDPRADVPPEIAALLDSAAADALVSDPPSIEELAKRSGIAQADLERLIEMGLLDSDDLAAKLDELGEKQGPAVAPVGVARETDKVSDGEDGPEELAPEALATANASRPASDKAAATAELQSGAAEPTTGGDPATASAFRAPDPDPNNPVNYVGWINGLSPQDGVDGTPYYQQAGDAFVKWAGDEALMDRALNGDADALASPEIAAWLDQNRAALSLFRQGAAADYRGWQLHSESGMLMDVLLPDLGLQRSMARALAVDARRAALEGRTEDAVNSLAAIGSAAAHVGNGPTLIENLVGAAMQSVATDALLDSFTRQDETVDYRRVADSLARSLRPTRTSDEAVQIERTAYLDVLQRSFDIDPTTGAPRPNPRQLSAILSMGGPEPAASGPVESVVSGMLNAARFGSLRFSDMVREGNEFYDSVSTAMRSPPAMARPMLDAADAQAQSANPLLRVLAPSLGRAHVGRTRADASRRATLVVANLHAYRQQNGRYPDSLDAIGNPEIVTDPFTGERFAYRAEGESFTLYSLGYNATDDGATHNRSGDEGDIVYWPRPPRN
;
A
#
# COMPACT_ATOMS: atom_id res chain seq x y z
N MET A 1 3.41 -4.84 -25.72
CA MET A 1 3.94 -3.84 -24.78
C MET A 1 3.44 -4.13 -23.36
N LEU A 2 3.96 -5.15 -22.68
CA LEU A 2 3.55 -5.55 -21.33
C LEU A 2 4.77 -5.73 -20.41
N HIS A 3 5.47 -4.62 -20.14
CA HIS A 3 6.61 -4.57 -19.23
C HIS A 3 6.48 -3.40 -18.26
N ARG A 4 5.86 -3.68 -17.10
CA ARG A 4 6.00 -2.99 -15.79
C ARG A 4 5.06 -3.67 -14.78
N CYS A 5 5.47 -4.85 -14.32
CA CYS A 5 4.92 -5.45 -13.10
C CYS A 5 5.76 -4.99 -11.90
N LEU A 6 5.13 -4.95 -10.72
CA LEU A 6 5.74 -4.45 -9.47
C LEU A 6 7.02 -5.23 -9.10
N PRO A 7 8.02 -4.58 -8.47
CA PRO A 7 9.11 -5.29 -7.83
C PRO A 7 8.63 -5.99 -6.55
N ILE A 8 9.06 -7.23 -6.34
CA ILE A 8 8.92 -7.96 -5.08
C ILE A 8 10.21 -7.73 -4.29
N LEU A 9 10.12 -7.15 -3.09
CA LEU A 9 11.28 -6.92 -2.22
C LEU A 9 11.46 -8.09 -1.22
N PRO A 10 12.68 -8.63 -1.03
CA PRO A 10 12.99 -9.55 0.06
C PRO A 10 13.43 -8.78 1.32
N ILE A 11 12.89 -9.13 2.48
CA ILE A 11 13.29 -8.55 3.78
C ILE A 11 14.39 -9.41 4.43
N LEU A 12 15.44 -8.76 4.91
CA LEU A 12 16.62 -9.37 5.53
C LEU A 12 16.47 -9.47 7.06
N LEU A 13 16.73 -10.66 7.62
CA LEU A 13 16.80 -10.89 9.07
C LEU A 13 18.00 -10.16 9.70
N ILE A 14 17.79 -9.48 10.83
CA ILE A 14 18.85 -9.21 11.81
C ILE A 14 18.31 -9.51 13.21
N ALA A 15 18.92 -10.48 13.89
CA ALA A 15 18.73 -10.75 15.31
C ALA A 15 19.96 -10.28 16.10
N GLY A 16 19.76 -9.75 17.30
CA GLY A 16 20.85 -9.30 18.19
C GLY A 16 20.47 -9.46 19.65
N LEU A 17 21.26 -10.23 20.39
CA LEU A 17 21.13 -10.48 21.83
C LEU A 17 21.92 -9.43 22.63
N ASN A 18 21.37 -8.95 23.74
CA ASN A 18 22.09 -8.06 24.68
C ASN A 18 22.62 -8.81 25.90
N ALA A 19 23.83 -8.47 26.33
CA ALA A 19 24.43 -8.83 27.62
C ALA A 19 24.68 -7.55 28.46
N PRO A 20 24.76 -7.63 29.80
CA PRO A 20 24.83 -6.44 30.66
C PRO A 20 26.27 -6.03 30.99
N GLY A 21 26.58 -4.73 30.89
CA GLY A 21 27.83 -4.16 31.42
C GLY A 21 28.40 -2.96 30.65
N ILE A 22 27.95 -1.75 31.02
CA ILE A 22 28.58 -0.43 30.78
C ILE A 22 28.55 0.13 29.34
N ALA A 23 28.39 1.47 29.31
CA ALA A 23 28.32 2.40 28.17
C ALA A 23 27.15 2.19 27.17
N GLN A 24 26.32 3.23 27.04
CA GLN A 24 25.36 3.33 25.93
C GLN A 24 25.93 4.26 24.86
N PRO A 25 25.88 3.89 23.56
CA PRO A 25 26.26 4.79 22.48
C PRO A 25 25.23 5.93 22.39
N LEU A 26 25.70 7.17 22.35
CA LEU A 26 24.82 8.32 22.17
C LEU A 26 24.21 8.27 20.76
N GLY A 27 22.90 8.02 20.68
CA GLY A 27 22.17 7.95 19.42
C GLY A 27 22.31 9.26 18.61
N SER A 28 22.27 9.17 17.29
CA SER A 28 22.49 10.31 16.38
C SER A 28 21.40 11.39 16.40
N ASP A 29 20.39 11.26 17.27
CA ASP A 29 19.12 11.99 17.24
C ASP A 29 19.07 12.99 18.40
N ARG A 30 19.32 14.27 18.11
CA ARG A 30 19.61 15.36 19.07
C ARG A 30 18.39 15.91 19.80
N LYS A 31 17.57 15.04 20.40
CA LYS A 31 16.34 15.44 21.09
C LYS A 31 16.65 15.94 22.51
N PRO A 32 16.05 17.05 22.98
CA PRO A 32 16.21 17.50 24.37
C PRO A 32 15.69 16.44 25.35
N LEU A 33 16.43 16.21 26.42
CA LEU A 33 16.11 15.22 27.46
C LEU A 33 14.71 15.48 28.05
N ARG A 34 13.90 14.42 28.11
CA ARG A 34 12.55 14.43 28.72
C ARG A 34 12.43 13.44 29.88
N GLU A 35 13.01 12.26 29.73
CA GLU A 35 13.06 11.23 30.78
C GLU A 35 14.34 10.41 30.62
N VAL A 36 14.96 10.00 31.73
CA VAL A 36 15.97 8.93 31.77
C VAL A 36 15.83 8.14 33.07
N ARG A 37 16.12 6.84 33.02
CA ARG A 37 16.09 5.92 34.17
C ARG A 37 17.51 5.50 34.54
N SER A 38 17.73 5.18 35.81
CA SER A 38 18.93 4.45 36.24
C SER A 38 18.95 3.05 35.61
N LEU A 39 20.11 2.39 35.53
CA LEU A 39 20.26 1.08 34.88
C LEU A 39 19.40 0.01 35.57
N ASN A 40 19.34 0.03 36.90
CA ASN A 40 18.44 -0.82 37.68
C ASN A 40 16.96 -0.39 37.67
N THR A 41 16.59 0.63 36.90
CA THR A 41 15.24 1.24 36.76
C THR A 41 14.61 1.80 38.04
N ARG A 42 15.33 1.81 39.17
CA ARG A 42 14.84 2.27 40.48
C ARG A 42 14.51 3.76 40.50
N PHE A 43 15.35 4.55 39.82
CA PHE A 43 15.24 6.00 39.73
C PHE A 43 14.90 6.45 38.32
N GLU A 44 14.19 7.56 38.22
CA GLU A 44 13.70 8.14 36.98
C GLU A 44 13.77 9.66 37.08
N LEU A 45 14.59 10.29 36.24
CA LEU A 45 14.72 11.74 36.11
C LEU A 45 13.83 12.22 34.97
N ARG A 46 12.84 13.05 35.27
CA ARG A 46 11.99 13.74 34.29
C ARG A 46 12.46 15.17 34.12
N VAL A 47 12.54 15.67 32.89
CA VAL A 47 12.99 17.03 32.58
C VAL A 47 11.96 17.79 31.77
N GLN A 48 11.50 18.90 32.34
CA GLN A 48 10.65 19.90 31.70
C GLN A 48 11.56 20.96 31.09
N ALA A 49 11.65 20.99 29.76
CA ALA A 49 12.48 21.97 29.04
C ALA A 49 12.05 23.42 29.38
N GLY A 50 13.03 24.27 29.67
CA GLY A 50 12.82 25.69 29.87
C GLY A 50 12.49 26.42 28.57
N ARG A 51 11.98 27.66 28.69
CA ARG A 51 11.77 28.59 27.57
C ARG A 51 12.70 29.78 27.73
N ALA A 52 13.62 29.92 26.78
CA ALA A 52 14.64 30.98 26.76
C ALA A 52 14.19 32.30 26.10
N ARG A 53 12.95 32.38 25.60
CA ARG A 53 12.30 33.60 25.07
C ARG A 53 10.82 33.62 25.49
N GLY A 54 10.21 34.81 25.54
CA GLY A 54 8.87 35.04 26.10
C GLY A 54 8.88 35.11 27.64
N GLU A 55 7.81 34.69 28.30
CA GLU A 55 7.84 34.44 29.76
C GLU A 55 8.91 33.39 30.06
N ARG A 56 10.01 33.81 30.71
CA ARG A 56 11.14 32.92 31.05
C ARG A 56 10.67 31.83 32.00
N LYS A 57 10.49 30.61 31.47
CA LYS A 57 10.24 29.41 32.27
C LYS A 57 11.57 28.68 32.46
N PRO A 58 12.05 28.47 33.70
CA PRO A 58 13.29 27.76 33.94
C PRO A 58 13.17 26.31 33.44
N CYS A 59 14.28 25.69 33.08
CA CYS A 59 14.29 24.24 32.87
C CYS A 59 14.21 23.56 34.25
N VAL A 60 13.30 22.59 34.40
CA VAL A 60 13.03 21.97 35.70
C VAL A 60 13.13 20.46 35.60
N ALA A 61 13.90 19.85 36.50
CA ALA A 61 13.98 18.41 36.65
C ALA A 61 13.23 17.91 37.90
N GLU A 62 12.68 16.71 37.81
CA GLU A 62 12.06 15.96 38.90
C GLU A 62 12.69 14.57 38.98
N LEU A 63 13.29 14.23 40.11
CA LEU A 63 13.76 12.86 40.36
C LEU A 63 12.68 12.07 41.09
N MET A 64 12.37 10.90 40.54
CA MET A 64 11.41 9.94 41.07
C MET A 64 12.16 8.67 41.50
N GLU A 65 11.75 8.07 42.62
CA GLU A 65 12.13 6.71 43.02
C GLU A 65 10.85 5.87 43.08
N ARG A 66 10.76 4.81 42.27
CA ARG A 66 9.58 3.92 42.23
C ARG A 66 8.23 4.67 42.19
N GLY A 67 8.15 5.72 41.37
CA GLY A 67 6.96 6.57 41.21
C GLY A 67 6.74 7.64 42.30
N ARG A 68 7.55 7.69 43.36
CA ARG A 68 7.51 8.76 44.38
C ARG A 68 8.54 9.83 44.07
N ARG A 69 8.13 11.11 44.06
CA ARG A 69 9.07 12.23 43.87
C ARG A 69 10.00 12.41 45.07
N ILE A 70 11.31 12.42 44.80
CA ILE A 70 12.36 12.73 45.77
C ILE A 70 12.60 14.25 45.80
N TRP A 71 12.76 14.89 44.64
CA TRP A 71 12.93 16.35 44.54
C TRP A 71 12.41 16.91 43.21
N LYS A 72 12.19 18.24 43.19
CA LYS A 72 11.94 19.08 42.00
C LYS A 72 12.86 20.29 42.06
N ARG A 73 13.68 20.54 41.04
CA ARG A 73 14.69 21.63 41.02
C ARG A 73 14.87 22.21 39.62
N GLU A 74 15.19 23.50 39.58
CA GLU A 74 15.64 24.16 38.36
C GLU A 74 17.04 23.67 37.99
N LEU A 75 17.26 23.39 36.70
CA LEU A 75 18.57 23.06 36.13
C LEU A 75 19.33 24.34 35.77
N VAL A 76 20.65 24.25 35.69
CA VAL A 76 21.53 25.39 35.31
C VAL A 76 21.40 25.74 33.82
N ASN A 77 20.89 24.83 32.99
CA ASN A 77 20.68 24.99 31.56
C ASN A 77 19.33 25.69 31.30
N ASP A 78 19.28 26.73 30.47
CA ASP A 78 18.04 27.45 30.12
C ASP A 78 17.05 26.60 29.29
N VAL A 79 17.54 25.50 28.69
CA VAL A 79 16.80 24.50 27.89
C VAL A 79 17.18 23.12 28.42
N ALA A 80 16.37 22.09 28.17
CA ALA A 80 16.70 20.72 28.58
C ALA A 80 18.02 20.25 27.91
N PRO A 81 18.99 19.69 28.67
CA PRO A 81 20.23 19.12 28.13
C PRO A 81 19.97 18.01 27.11
N VAL A 82 20.95 17.67 26.27
CA VAL A 82 20.78 16.60 25.25
C VAL A 82 20.87 15.19 25.84
N PHE A 83 21.51 15.02 26.99
CA PHE A 83 21.65 13.73 27.67
C PHE A 83 21.61 13.89 29.19
N GLY A 84 21.20 12.83 29.87
CA GLY A 84 21.33 12.70 31.32
C GLY A 84 21.47 11.26 31.75
N ALA A 85 22.01 11.04 32.95
CA ALA A 85 22.18 9.75 33.58
C ALA A 85 21.93 9.87 35.09
N VAL A 86 21.38 8.82 35.70
CA VAL A 86 21.12 8.73 37.14
C VAL A 86 21.84 7.51 37.69
N SER A 87 22.62 7.67 38.77
CA SER A 87 23.32 6.56 39.39
C SER A 87 22.32 5.57 40.02
N ASP A 88 22.67 4.29 40.04
CA ASP A 88 21.78 3.21 40.51
C ASP A 88 21.41 3.29 42.00
N ASP A 89 22.15 4.07 42.77
CA ASP A 89 21.91 4.41 44.17
C ASP A 89 21.23 5.78 44.38
N GLY A 90 21.00 6.55 43.30
CA GLY A 90 20.40 7.88 43.32
C GLY A 90 21.28 8.99 43.92
N ARG A 91 22.56 8.72 44.20
CA ARG A 91 23.50 9.72 44.76
C ARG A 91 23.89 10.81 43.77
N PHE A 92 24.00 10.48 42.48
CA PHE A 92 24.49 11.38 41.44
C PHE A 92 23.56 11.39 40.23
N ILE A 93 23.34 12.59 39.70
CA ILE A 93 22.66 12.83 38.44
C ILE A 93 23.60 13.65 37.58
N VAL A 94 23.94 13.16 36.41
CA VAL A 94 24.83 13.84 35.46
C VAL A 94 24.04 14.24 34.23
N THR A 95 24.19 15.47 33.76
CA THR A 95 23.61 15.93 32.50
C THR A 95 24.69 16.47 31.58
N LEU A 96 24.50 16.26 30.28
CA LEU A 96 25.41 16.64 29.20
C LEU A 96 24.66 17.47 28.16
N ASP A 97 25.29 18.51 27.63
CA ASP A 97 24.65 19.45 26.71
C ASP A 97 25.51 19.77 25.47
N GLU A 98 24.83 20.07 24.37
CA GLU A 98 25.37 20.55 23.09
C GLU A 98 24.62 21.82 22.60
N TYR A 99 23.52 22.20 23.25
CA TYR A 99 22.56 23.17 22.72
C TYR A 99 22.74 24.57 23.32
N ARG A 100 22.72 25.59 22.43
CA ARG A 100 22.92 27.01 22.77
C ARG A 100 24.12 27.20 23.73
N ARG A 101 24.06 28.23 24.60
CA ARG A 101 25.07 28.52 25.63
C ARG A 101 25.39 27.33 26.55
N GLY A 102 24.45 26.38 26.69
CA GLY A 102 24.60 25.19 27.53
C GLY A 102 25.76 24.31 27.06
N GLY A 103 25.85 24.03 25.76
CA GLY A 103 26.89 23.16 25.19
C GLY A 103 28.34 23.64 25.37
N ALA A 104 28.57 24.92 25.65
CA ALA A 104 29.90 25.46 25.97
C ALA A 104 30.10 25.70 27.47
N ARG A 105 29.10 26.27 28.17
CA ARG A 105 29.22 26.76 29.55
C ARG A 105 28.76 25.79 30.64
N ASN A 106 27.87 24.86 30.28
CA ASN A 106 27.31 23.83 31.17
C ASN A 106 27.44 22.46 30.46
N ALA A 107 28.60 22.21 29.84
CA ALA A 107 28.83 21.07 28.96
C ALA A 107 28.58 19.75 29.69
N LEU A 108 29.07 19.63 30.93
CA LEU A 108 28.71 18.59 31.89
C LEU A 108 28.27 19.22 33.22
N VAL A 109 27.18 18.73 33.81
CA VAL A 109 26.70 19.17 35.12
C VAL A 109 26.39 17.97 36.02
N VAL A 110 26.84 18.02 37.27
CA VAL A 110 26.63 16.99 38.29
C VAL A 110 25.76 17.56 39.40
N TYR A 111 24.66 16.87 39.70
CA TYR A 111 23.73 17.15 40.78
C TYR A 111 23.73 16.01 41.80
N GLY A 112 23.47 16.34 43.07
CA GLY A 112 23.39 15.36 44.16
C GLY A 112 21.99 14.77 44.34
N SER A 113 21.87 13.82 45.28
CA SER A 113 20.60 13.14 45.62
C SER A 113 19.45 14.05 46.08
N ASP A 114 19.72 15.30 46.44
CA ASP A 114 18.72 16.32 46.81
C ASP A 114 18.43 17.35 45.69
N GLY A 115 19.00 17.12 44.51
CA GLY A 115 18.90 17.94 43.32
C GLY A 115 19.72 19.24 43.36
N LYS A 116 20.58 19.44 44.37
CA LYS A 116 21.51 20.58 44.35
C LYS A 116 22.61 20.35 43.32
N LEU A 117 22.99 21.43 42.64
CA LEU A 117 24.22 21.50 41.85
C LEU A 117 25.42 21.20 42.75
N LEU A 118 26.18 20.15 42.41
CA LEU A 118 27.46 19.83 43.04
C LEU A 118 28.61 20.47 42.25
N ARG A 119 28.58 20.34 40.93
CA ARG A 119 29.59 20.89 40.03
C ARG A 119 29.03 21.08 38.62
N HIS A 120 29.48 22.10 37.92
CA HIS A 120 29.43 22.14 36.45
C HIS A 120 30.86 22.26 35.88
N PHE A 121 31.00 21.85 34.64
CA PHE A 121 32.22 21.90 33.86
C PHE A 121 31.94 22.65 32.56
N VAL A 122 32.79 23.63 32.25
CA VAL A 122 32.81 24.25 30.92
C VAL A 122 33.50 23.29 29.94
N LEU A 123 33.27 23.45 28.64
CA LEU A 123 33.82 22.52 27.64
C LEU A 123 35.36 22.43 27.68
N THR A 124 36.04 23.53 28.05
CA THR A 124 37.49 23.60 28.23
C THR A 124 38.00 22.92 29.51
N ASP A 125 37.13 22.58 30.48
CA ASP A 125 37.55 21.74 31.63
C ASP A 125 37.74 20.27 31.20
N LEU A 126 36.97 19.83 30.18
CA LEU A 126 36.82 18.45 29.72
C LEU A 126 37.76 18.09 28.56
N LEU A 127 37.87 19.00 27.57
CA LEU A 127 38.62 18.80 26.33
C LEU A 127 39.99 19.47 26.36
N GLN A 128 40.94 18.92 25.59
CA GLN A 128 42.31 19.43 25.45
C GLN A 128 42.59 19.93 24.03
N ARG A 129 43.80 20.46 23.79
CA ARG A 129 44.23 21.07 22.52
C ARG A 129 43.94 20.18 21.30
N GLU A 130 44.15 18.88 21.46
CA GLU A 130 44.05 17.86 20.41
C GLU A 130 42.58 17.58 20.02
N ASP A 131 41.67 17.70 20.99
CA ASP A 131 40.24 17.40 20.84
C ASP A 131 39.49 18.47 20.00
N TRP A 132 39.98 19.72 19.97
CA TRP A 132 39.31 20.82 19.24
C TRP A 132 39.12 20.54 17.74
N SER A 133 39.96 19.67 17.15
CA SER A 133 39.82 19.23 15.76
C SER A 133 38.51 18.47 15.47
N GLN A 134 37.89 17.88 16.50
CA GLN A 134 36.65 17.09 16.41
C GLN A 134 35.39 17.89 16.81
N VAL A 135 35.57 19.00 17.54
CA VAL A 135 34.48 19.90 17.96
C VAL A 135 33.98 20.75 16.79
N ARG A 136 32.68 21.04 16.72
CA ARG A 136 32.08 21.94 15.72
C ARG A 136 31.13 22.94 16.38
N ALA A 137 31.33 24.23 16.16
CA ALA A 137 30.37 25.27 16.52
C ALA A 137 29.53 25.66 15.28
N LYS A 138 28.23 25.94 15.46
CA LYS A 138 27.40 26.66 14.47
C LYS A 138 26.42 27.54 15.23
N GLY A 139 26.49 28.86 15.02
CA GLY A 139 25.69 29.83 15.75
C GLY A 139 25.94 29.75 17.25
N GLN A 140 24.90 29.46 18.04
CA GLN A 140 25.03 29.28 19.50
C GLN A 140 25.29 27.84 19.96
N ALA A 141 25.26 26.83 19.08
CA ALA A 141 25.36 25.42 19.47
C ALA A 141 26.78 24.83 19.25
N VAL A 142 27.15 23.83 20.03
CA VAL A 142 28.47 23.16 19.98
C VAL A 142 28.30 21.64 19.98
N THR A 143 28.75 20.99 18.91
CA THR A 143 28.81 19.52 18.81
C THR A 143 30.16 19.00 19.29
N TRP A 144 30.16 18.07 20.24
CA TRP A 144 31.34 17.42 20.82
C TRP A 144 31.11 15.97 21.28
N LEU A 145 29.86 15.51 21.44
CA LEU A 145 29.49 14.16 21.94
C LEU A 145 29.20 13.14 20.83
N ARG A 146 29.49 13.48 19.57
CA ARG A 146 29.10 12.66 18.41
C ARG A 146 29.73 11.27 18.46
N GLY A 147 28.91 10.25 18.67
CA GLY A 147 29.35 8.85 18.74
C GLY A 147 30.14 8.52 20.02
N ALA A 148 30.00 9.35 21.07
CA ALA A 148 30.57 9.04 22.37
C ALA A 148 29.76 7.95 23.09
N GLU A 149 30.47 7.14 23.87
CA GLU A 149 29.96 6.10 24.75
C GLU A 149 30.05 6.61 26.20
N ILE A 150 28.93 6.58 26.93
CA ILE A 150 28.80 7.34 28.18
C ILE A 150 28.13 6.51 29.27
N GLY A 151 28.65 6.60 30.51
CA GLY A 151 28.07 5.91 31.66
C GLY A 151 28.77 6.18 32.99
N PHE A 152 28.25 5.55 34.05
CA PHE A 152 28.96 5.38 35.32
C PHE A 152 29.83 4.12 35.24
N ASP A 153 30.90 4.08 36.04
CA ASP A 153 31.64 2.84 36.31
C ASP A 153 30.92 1.94 37.32
N ASP A 154 31.39 0.69 37.45
CA ASP A 154 30.74 -0.35 38.27
C ASP A 154 30.57 0.02 39.76
N ASP A 155 31.49 0.81 40.33
CA ASP A 155 31.43 1.26 41.73
C ASP A 155 30.86 2.67 41.93
N ILE A 156 30.45 3.33 40.83
CA ILE A 156 29.89 4.68 40.79
C ILE A 156 30.86 5.68 41.48
N ALA A 157 32.17 5.48 41.31
CA ALA A 157 33.19 6.45 41.68
C ALA A 157 33.45 7.47 40.57
N HIS A 158 33.29 7.08 39.31
CA HIS A 158 33.53 7.91 38.15
C HIS A 158 32.35 7.96 37.18
N PHE A 159 32.28 9.06 36.44
CA PHE A 159 31.46 9.17 35.24
C PHE A 159 32.39 9.27 34.04
N ILE A 160 32.21 8.37 33.06
CA ILE A 160 33.12 8.14 31.94
C ILE A 160 32.45 8.60 30.65
N ILE A 161 33.23 9.30 29.83
CA ILE A 161 32.92 9.65 28.44
C ILE A 161 34.06 9.09 27.58
N ASP A 162 33.74 8.08 26.78
CA ASP A 162 34.62 7.49 25.79
C ASP A 162 34.31 8.06 24.41
N PHE A 163 35.28 8.73 23.79
CA PHE A 163 35.12 9.34 22.48
C PHE A 163 35.65 8.43 21.37
N PRO A 164 35.02 8.41 20.18
CA PRO A 164 35.36 7.50 19.09
C PRO A 164 36.74 7.77 18.46
N TRP A 165 37.40 8.88 18.81
CA TRP A 165 38.79 9.17 18.44
C TRP A 165 39.83 8.65 19.46
N GLY A 166 39.44 7.76 20.38
CA GLY A 166 40.34 7.10 21.34
C GLY A 166 40.69 7.95 22.57
N ARG A 167 39.92 9.01 22.83
CA ARG A 167 40.05 9.85 24.03
C ARG A 167 39.04 9.39 25.08
N GLN A 168 39.49 9.20 26.32
CA GLN A 168 38.62 8.99 27.48
C GLN A 168 38.68 10.20 28.42
N VAL A 169 37.52 10.63 28.94
CA VAL A 169 37.38 11.62 30.01
C VAL A 169 36.62 10.99 31.17
N ALA A 170 37.28 10.86 32.32
CA ALA A 170 36.68 10.39 33.56
C ALA A 170 36.52 11.55 34.56
N ILE A 171 35.34 11.66 35.18
CA ILE A 171 35.04 12.60 36.25
C ILE A 171 34.99 11.84 37.57
N ASP A 172 35.89 12.13 38.51
CA ASP A 172 35.79 11.62 39.88
C ASP A 172 34.60 12.29 40.59
N LEU A 173 33.54 11.52 40.86
CA LEU A 173 32.29 12.01 41.43
C LEU A 173 32.39 12.33 42.93
N ARG A 174 33.45 11.86 43.60
CA ARG A 174 33.72 12.15 45.03
C ARG A 174 34.56 13.42 45.20
N LYS A 175 35.51 13.67 44.29
CA LYS A 175 36.34 14.88 44.24
C LYS A 175 35.75 16.00 43.38
N LEU A 176 34.75 15.69 42.55
CA LEU A 176 34.10 16.60 41.58
C LEU A 176 35.12 17.25 40.61
N SER A 177 36.04 16.43 40.11
CA SER A 177 37.17 16.85 39.28
C SER A 177 37.44 15.88 38.14
N VAL A 178 37.87 16.38 36.99
CA VAL A 178 38.36 15.56 35.87
C VAL A 178 39.63 14.82 36.30
N VAL A 179 39.69 13.51 36.07
CA VAL A 179 40.90 12.69 36.26
C VAL A 179 41.86 13.01 35.12
N ARG A 180 43.11 13.38 35.44
CA ARG A 180 44.11 13.84 34.46
C ARG A 180 45.43 13.10 34.61
N ASP A 181 45.84 12.43 33.55
CA ASP A 181 47.19 11.91 33.38
C ASP A 181 48.08 12.96 32.70
N GLY A 182 48.72 13.81 33.52
CA GLY A 182 49.72 14.76 33.07
C GLY A 182 49.34 16.25 33.18
N VAL A 183 50.30 17.11 32.83
CA VAL A 183 50.24 18.57 33.01
C VAL A 183 50.04 19.25 31.65
N SER A 184 48.79 19.32 31.19
CA SER A 184 48.36 20.13 30.05
C SER A 184 47.49 21.31 30.51
N ASP A 185 47.68 22.48 29.89
CA ASP A 185 46.86 23.67 30.16
C ASP A 185 45.49 23.53 29.46
N PRO A 186 44.36 23.47 30.21
CA PRO A 186 43.02 23.36 29.62
C PRO A 186 42.58 24.55 28.78
N ARG A 187 43.33 25.66 28.77
CA ARG A 187 43.01 26.88 28.00
C ARG A 187 43.92 27.10 26.80
N ALA A 188 44.83 26.17 26.50
CA ALA A 188 45.66 26.26 25.31
C ALA A 188 44.82 26.10 24.02
N ASP A 189 44.97 27.07 23.11
CA ASP A 189 44.49 27.03 21.72
C ASP A 189 42.99 26.78 21.52
N VAL A 190 42.15 27.32 22.41
CA VAL A 190 40.67 27.28 22.28
C VAL A 190 40.22 28.04 21.02
N PRO A 191 39.39 27.45 20.13
CA PRO A 191 38.90 28.13 18.93
C PRO A 191 38.13 29.43 19.25
N PRO A 192 38.28 30.52 18.47
CA PRO A 192 37.62 31.81 18.75
C PRO A 192 36.09 31.72 18.86
N GLU A 193 35.46 30.85 18.07
CA GLU A 193 34.02 30.60 18.10
C GLU A 193 33.57 30.00 19.45
N ILE A 194 34.35 29.07 20.01
CA ILE A 194 34.10 28.48 21.34
C ILE A 194 34.36 29.51 22.44
N ALA A 195 35.44 30.32 22.30
CA ALA A 195 35.72 31.41 23.23
C ALA A 195 34.58 32.44 23.29
N ALA A 196 33.98 32.79 22.14
CA ALA A 196 32.83 33.69 22.07
C ALA A 196 31.55 33.12 22.74
N LEU A 197 31.37 31.80 22.76
CA LEU A 197 30.24 31.16 23.45
C LEU A 197 30.46 31.02 24.97
N LEU A 198 31.71 31.15 25.43
CA LEU A 198 32.07 31.22 26.85
C LEU A 198 31.92 32.66 27.41
N ASP A 199 32.08 33.68 26.57
CA ASP A 199 31.94 35.10 26.94
C ASP A 199 30.47 35.56 26.93
N SER A 200 30.00 36.08 28.06
CA SER A 200 28.59 36.45 28.24
C SER A 200 28.16 37.72 27.50
N ALA A 201 29.09 38.62 27.14
CA ALA A 201 28.71 39.94 26.61
C ALA A 201 28.35 39.92 25.10
N ALA A 202 28.90 38.99 24.33
CA ALA A 202 28.67 38.91 22.88
C ALA A 202 27.38 38.14 22.51
N ALA A 203 26.93 37.22 23.37
CA ALA A 203 25.85 36.28 23.05
C ALA A 203 24.43 36.88 23.05
N ASP A 204 24.22 38.01 23.72
CA ASP A 204 22.89 38.65 23.83
C ASP A 204 22.54 39.55 22.62
N ALA A 205 23.51 39.87 21.75
CA ALA A 205 23.31 40.74 20.58
C ALA A 205 22.73 40.04 19.32
N LEU A 206 22.53 38.71 19.37
CA LEU A 206 22.15 37.88 18.21
C LEU A 206 20.68 37.41 18.25
N VAL A 207 19.77 38.27 18.70
CA VAL A 207 18.34 37.97 18.84
C VAL A 207 17.51 38.78 17.85
N SER A 208 17.11 38.16 16.74
CA SER A 208 16.00 38.61 15.88
C SER A 208 14.70 37.87 16.20
N ASP A 209 13.56 38.48 15.89
CA ASP A 209 12.21 37.92 16.09
C ASP A 209 11.86 36.83 15.06
N PRO A 210 10.95 35.89 15.40
CA PRO A 210 10.62 34.73 14.56
C PRO A 210 9.60 35.04 13.43
N PRO A 211 9.57 34.23 12.34
CA PRO A 211 8.61 34.35 11.24
C PRO A 211 7.17 33.96 11.65
N SER A 212 6.19 34.44 10.88
CA SER A 212 4.77 34.19 11.18
C SER A 212 4.30 32.77 10.81
N ILE A 213 3.17 32.33 11.38
CA ILE A 213 2.57 31.02 11.07
C ILE A 213 2.14 30.93 9.60
N GLU A 214 1.61 32.03 9.03
CA GLU A 214 1.27 32.15 7.60
C GLU A 214 2.52 31.96 6.72
N GLU A 215 3.66 32.53 7.12
CA GLU A 215 4.92 32.39 6.41
C GLU A 215 5.50 30.98 6.54
N LEU A 216 5.39 30.34 7.71
CA LEU A 216 5.76 28.93 7.91
C LEU A 216 4.89 27.97 7.09
N ALA A 217 3.58 28.20 7.03
CA ALA A 217 2.64 27.43 6.19
C ALA A 217 3.03 27.52 4.72
N LYS A 218 3.29 28.73 4.22
CA LYS A 218 3.74 28.98 2.84
C LYS A 218 5.11 28.37 2.52
N ARG A 219 6.04 28.37 3.47
CA ARG A 219 7.38 27.77 3.33
C ARG A 219 7.40 26.24 3.44
N SER A 220 6.45 25.64 4.14
CA SER A 220 6.34 24.18 4.33
C SER A 220 5.37 23.50 3.36
N GLY A 221 4.49 24.26 2.69
CA GLY A 221 3.43 23.70 1.85
C GLY A 221 2.25 23.10 2.64
N ILE A 222 2.18 23.35 3.95
CA ILE A 222 1.13 22.85 4.85
C ILE A 222 0.01 23.91 4.93
N ALA A 223 -1.25 23.47 4.99
CA ALA A 223 -2.37 24.39 5.20
C ALA A 223 -2.26 25.08 6.58
N GLN A 224 -2.43 26.40 6.62
CA GLN A 224 -2.23 27.20 7.84
C GLN A 224 -3.05 26.68 9.04
N ALA A 225 -4.32 26.31 8.81
CA ALA A 225 -5.20 25.80 9.86
C ALA A 225 -4.70 24.47 10.49
N ASP A 226 -4.01 23.62 9.71
CA ASP A 226 -3.40 22.39 10.25
C ASP A 226 -2.15 22.73 11.09
N LEU A 227 -1.37 23.72 10.67
CA LEU A 227 -0.18 24.19 11.40
C LEU A 227 -0.56 24.81 12.75
N GLU A 228 -1.57 25.68 12.75
CA GLU A 228 -2.15 26.30 13.96
C GLU A 228 -2.63 25.24 14.94
N ARG A 229 -3.39 24.24 14.46
CA ARG A 229 -3.90 23.15 15.28
C ARG A 229 -2.81 22.26 15.88
N LEU A 230 -1.74 21.99 15.12
CA LEU A 230 -0.58 21.23 15.61
C LEU A 230 0.21 22.00 16.68
N ILE A 231 0.30 23.33 16.57
CA ILE A 231 0.93 24.22 17.56
C ILE A 231 0.05 24.31 18.83
N GLU A 232 -1.27 24.49 18.71
CA GLU A 232 -2.20 24.50 19.84
C GLU A 232 -2.20 23.18 20.62
N MET A 233 -2.11 22.04 19.91
CA MET A 233 -1.99 20.72 20.51
C MET A 233 -0.60 20.45 21.12
N GLY A 234 0.37 21.36 20.96
CA GLY A 234 1.75 21.20 21.47
C GLY A 234 2.54 20.08 20.79
N LEU A 235 2.12 19.65 19.60
CA LEU A 235 2.75 18.58 18.81
C LEU A 235 3.81 19.10 17.84
N LEU A 236 3.81 20.40 17.57
CA LEU A 236 4.73 21.10 16.68
C LEU A 236 5.14 22.44 17.32
N ASP A 237 6.41 22.78 17.27
CA ASP A 237 6.93 24.09 17.70
C ASP A 237 7.31 24.92 16.46
N SER A 238 6.88 26.19 16.44
CA SER A 238 7.08 27.09 15.30
C SER A 238 8.55 27.42 15.06
N ASP A 239 9.35 27.53 16.11
CA ASP A 239 10.77 27.88 16.02
C ASP A 239 11.59 26.68 15.53
N ASP A 240 11.24 25.46 15.97
CA ASP A 240 11.86 24.21 15.49
C ASP A 240 11.53 23.95 14.01
N LEU A 241 10.32 24.32 13.55
CA LEU A 241 9.95 24.25 12.14
C LEU A 241 10.69 25.30 11.31
N ALA A 242 10.75 26.56 11.79
CA ALA A 242 11.48 27.64 11.13
C ALA A 242 12.95 27.26 10.91
N ALA A 243 13.64 26.84 11.99
CA ALA A 243 15.05 26.47 11.95
C ALA A 243 15.35 25.33 10.96
N LYS A 244 14.44 24.34 10.85
CA LYS A 244 14.57 23.24 9.86
C LYS A 244 14.34 23.71 8.42
N LEU A 245 13.38 24.60 8.20
CA LEU A 245 13.13 25.19 6.88
C LEU A 245 14.28 26.12 6.44
N ASP A 246 14.93 26.81 7.38
CA ASP A 246 16.14 27.61 7.12
C ASP A 246 17.34 26.70 6.77
N GLU A 247 17.57 25.62 7.53
CA GLU A 247 18.65 24.65 7.27
C GLU A 247 18.51 23.91 5.93
N LEU A 248 17.28 23.76 5.42
CA LEU A 248 17.00 23.22 4.09
C LEU A 248 17.20 24.26 2.98
N GLY A 249 16.86 25.53 3.23
CA GLY A 249 17.11 26.64 2.32
C GLY A 249 18.60 26.89 2.08
N GLU A 250 19.44 26.84 3.12
CA GLU A 250 20.90 27.02 3.01
C GLU A 250 21.58 25.95 2.14
N LYS A 251 20.98 24.76 1.97
CA LYS A 251 21.52 23.69 1.11
C LYS A 251 21.29 23.93 -0.38
N GLN A 252 20.47 24.92 -0.75
CA GLN A 252 20.36 25.43 -2.12
C GLN A 252 21.21 26.70 -2.28
N GLY A 253 22.53 26.53 -2.16
CA GLY A 253 23.52 27.52 -2.60
C GLY A 253 23.38 27.83 -4.10
N PRO A 254 23.94 28.96 -4.57
CA PRO A 254 23.44 29.67 -5.74
C PRO A 254 23.46 28.82 -7.02
N ALA A 255 22.39 28.99 -7.82
CA ALA A 255 22.28 28.36 -9.13
C ALA A 255 23.52 28.66 -9.98
N VAL A 256 24.20 27.59 -10.41
CA VAL A 256 25.21 27.67 -11.47
C VAL A 256 24.52 28.28 -12.69
N ALA A 257 25.04 29.41 -13.17
CA ALA A 257 24.49 30.09 -14.33
C ALA A 257 24.41 29.10 -15.51
N PRO A 258 23.25 29.00 -16.21
CA PRO A 258 23.12 28.07 -17.31
C PRO A 258 24.11 28.47 -18.41
N VAL A 259 25.03 27.54 -18.74
CA VAL A 259 25.88 27.66 -19.92
C VAL A 259 24.96 27.69 -21.14
N GLY A 260 24.90 28.84 -21.80
CA GLY A 260 24.04 29.04 -22.95
C GLY A 260 24.46 28.15 -24.11
N VAL A 261 23.61 27.20 -24.48
CA VAL A 261 23.57 26.63 -25.82
C VAL A 261 22.31 27.19 -26.48
N ALA A 262 22.51 27.80 -27.65
CA ALA A 262 21.50 28.63 -28.29
C ALA A 262 20.23 27.84 -28.67
N ARG A 263 19.07 28.44 -28.39
CA ARG A 263 17.90 28.24 -29.24
C ARG A 263 18.04 29.17 -30.43
N GLU A 264 18.55 28.65 -31.55
CA GLU A 264 18.27 29.26 -32.84
C GLU A 264 16.77 29.14 -33.13
N THR A 265 16.13 30.28 -33.30
CA THR A 265 14.81 30.41 -33.90
C THR A 265 14.93 31.28 -35.14
N ASP A 266 15.09 30.64 -36.30
CA ASP A 266 14.67 31.21 -37.58
C ASP A 266 13.21 30.76 -37.82
N LYS A 267 12.22 31.58 -38.19
CA LYS A 267 12.11 32.64 -39.22
C LYS A 267 12.32 32.08 -40.64
N VAL A 268 11.63 32.49 -41.71
CA VAL A 268 10.51 33.43 -41.99
C VAL A 268 9.95 33.00 -43.38
N SER A 269 8.65 33.10 -43.69
CA SER A 269 8.01 34.18 -44.51
C SER A 269 6.52 33.81 -44.74
N ASP A 270 5.49 34.64 -44.54
CA ASP A 270 5.09 35.97 -45.11
C ASP A 270 4.22 35.89 -46.39
N GLY A 271 3.18 36.74 -46.47
CA GLY A 271 2.26 37.00 -47.61
C GLY A 271 0.90 36.27 -47.52
N GLU A 272 -0.22 36.89 -47.11
CA GLU A 272 -1.09 37.85 -47.85
C GLU A 272 -1.82 37.17 -49.05
N ASP A 273 -3.15 37.24 -49.25
CA ASP A 273 -4.15 38.28 -48.93
C ASP A 273 -5.47 37.77 -48.26
N GLY A 274 -6.22 38.69 -47.63
CA GLY A 274 -7.64 38.53 -47.20
C GLY A 274 -8.64 39.03 -48.28
N PRO A 275 -9.84 39.57 -47.95
CA PRO A 275 -10.49 39.83 -46.64
C PRO A 275 -11.83 39.01 -46.52
N GLU A 276 -12.85 39.25 -45.69
CA GLU A 276 -13.30 40.43 -44.93
C GLU A 276 -14.25 40.00 -43.77
N GLU A 277 -13.81 40.31 -42.54
CA GLU A 277 -14.53 40.97 -41.43
C GLU A 277 -16.08 40.93 -41.32
N LEU A 278 -16.60 40.53 -40.14
CA LEU A 278 -17.51 41.33 -39.28
C LEU A 278 -18.12 40.50 -38.12
N ALA A 279 -18.03 41.07 -36.91
CA ALA A 279 -18.95 40.83 -35.77
C ALA A 279 -19.62 42.21 -35.46
N PRO A 280 -20.52 42.40 -34.46
CA PRO A 280 -21.00 41.49 -33.41
C PRO A 280 -22.54 41.62 -33.13
N GLU A 281 -22.93 41.33 -31.87
CA GLU A 281 -24.14 41.78 -31.16
C GLU A 281 -25.43 40.95 -31.18
N ALA A 282 -26.22 41.17 -30.12
CA ALA A 282 -27.23 40.28 -29.58
C ALA A 282 -28.64 40.89 -29.62
N LEU A 283 -29.68 40.05 -29.55
CA LEU A 283 -30.96 40.48 -29.00
C LEU A 283 -31.76 39.29 -28.40
N ALA A 284 -32.62 39.57 -27.44
CA ALA A 284 -33.42 38.59 -26.71
C ALA A 284 -34.94 38.82 -26.88
N THR A 285 -35.74 37.93 -26.30
CA THR A 285 -37.23 37.95 -26.18
C THR A 285 -38.00 37.56 -27.48
N ALA A 286 -39.20 36.95 -27.46
CA ALA A 286 -40.13 36.63 -26.37
C ALA A 286 -41.05 35.41 -26.69
N ASN A 287 -41.53 34.69 -25.65
CA ASN A 287 -42.93 34.32 -25.30
C ASN A 287 -44.03 34.11 -26.40
N ALA A 288 -45.07 33.26 -26.24
CA ALA A 288 -45.59 32.46 -25.11
C ALA A 288 -46.73 31.46 -25.52
N SER A 289 -47.25 30.71 -24.52
CA SER A 289 -48.68 30.28 -24.34
C SER A 289 -49.18 28.89 -24.81
N ARG A 290 -49.19 27.94 -23.86
CA ARG A 290 -50.33 27.18 -23.27
C ARG A 290 -51.73 27.23 -23.95
N PRO A 291 -52.58 26.18 -23.82
CA PRO A 291 -53.28 25.87 -22.55
C PRO A 291 -53.51 24.37 -22.22
N ALA A 292 -54.22 24.12 -21.11
CA ALA A 292 -54.54 22.81 -20.53
C ALA A 292 -56.07 22.54 -20.48
N SER A 293 -56.49 21.31 -20.18
CA SER A 293 -57.88 21.01 -19.76
C SER A 293 -57.99 19.74 -18.90
N ASP A 294 -58.49 19.88 -17.67
CA ASP A 294 -58.87 18.79 -16.75
C ASP A 294 -60.29 18.26 -17.00
N LYS A 295 -60.52 16.97 -16.65
CA LYS A 295 -61.60 16.40 -15.80
C LYS A 295 -61.78 14.90 -16.11
N ALA A 296 -61.56 13.97 -15.16
CA ALA A 296 -62.42 13.60 -14.03
C ALA A 296 -63.71 12.84 -14.46
N ALA A 297 -64.23 11.82 -13.76
CA ALA A 297 -63.73 10.94 -12.68
C ALA A 297 -64.78 9.82 -12.46
N ALA A 298 -64.40 8.64 -11.94
CA ALA A 298 -65.34 7.69 -11.31
C ALA A 298 -64.59 6.70 -10.37
N THR A 299 -65.16 6.42 -9.21
CA THR A 299 -64.54 5.77 -8.04
C THR A 299 -65.38 4.64 -7.46
N ALA A 300 -64.73 3.61 -6.90
CA ALA A 300 -65.16 2.81 -5.73
C ALA A 300 -63.94 1.94 -5.28
N GLU A 301 -63.30 2.17 -4.13
CA GLU A 301 -63.71 1.74 -2.77
C GLU A 301 -63.61 0.21 -2.55
N LEU A 302 -63.05 -0.36 -1.47
CA LEU A 302 -62.43 0.16 -0.23
C LEU A 302 -61.04 -0.55 -0.04
N GLN A 303 -60.20 -0.37 1.00
CA GLN A 303 -60.24 0.40 2.26
C GLN A 303 -58.79 0.77 2.71
N SER A 304 -58.63 1.32 3.92
CA SER A 304 -57.36 1.79 4.52
C SER A 304 -56.77 0.89 5.61
N GLY A 305 -55.44 0.80 5.67
CA GLY A 305 -54.69 0.31 6.85
C GLY A 305 -53.25 0.84 6.82
N ALA A 306 -53.00 1.96 7.49
CA ALA A 306 -51.72 2.66 7.41
C ALA A 306 -50.67 2.08 8.39
N ALA A 307 -49.47 1.82 7.86
CA ALA A 307 -48.22 1.71 8.61
C ALA A 307 -47.12 2.45 7.83
N GLU A 308 -46.19 3.06 8.54
CA GLU A 308 -45.17 3.96 8.00
C GLU A 308 -44.14 3.24 7.10
N PRO A 309 -43.45 3.95 6.18
CA PRO A 309 -42.45 3.35 5.31
C PRO A 309 -41.21 2.94 6.12
N THR A 310 -41.09 1.67 6.48
CA THR A 310 -39.89 1.13 7.13
C THR A 310 -38.72 1.07 6.14
N THR A 311 -37.59 1.60 6.60
CA THR A 311 -36.31 1.67 5.90
C THR A 311 -35.63 0.31 5.74
N GLY A 312 -34.97 0.11 4.60
CA GLY A 312 -33.85 -0.85 4.48
C GLY A 312 -34.26 -2.30 4.22
N GLY A 313 -33.58 -2.92 3.25
CA GLY A 313 -33.83 -4.31 2.87
C GLY A 313 -33.40 -5.33 3.92
N ASP A 314 -34.03 -6.51 3.85
CA ASP A 314 -33.80 -7.67 4.71
C ASP A 314 -32.33 -8.16 4.67
N PRO A 315 -31.62 -8.29 5.82
CA PRO A 315 -30.20 -8.70 5.87
C PRO A 315 -29.94 -10.18 5.55
N ALA A 316 -30.91 -10.91 5.00
CA ALA A 316 -30.93 -12.36 4.86
C ALA A 316 -30.18 -12.95 3.63
N THR A 317 -29.12 -12.31 3.14
CA THR A 317 -28.10 -12.97 2.27
C THR A 317 -26.69 -12.64 2.73
N ALA A 318 -26.38 -12.97 3.99
CA ALA A 318 -25.00 -13.02 4.45
C ALA A 318 -24.24 -14.08 3.62
N SER A 319 -23.29 -13.62 2.80
CA SER A 319 -22.34 -14.52 2.13
C SER A 319 -21.64 -15.39 3.18
N ALA A 320 -21.39 -16.67 2.85
CA ALA A 320 -20.64 -17.58 3.71
C ALA A 320 -19.21 -17.06 4.04
N PHE A 321 -18.74 -16.06 3.29
CA PHE A 321 -17.47 -15.36 3.49
C PHE A 321 -17.57 -14.10 4.36
N ARG A 322 -18.68 -13.82 5.07
CA ARG A 322 -18.72 -12.70 6.02
C ARG A 322 -17.81 -13.02 7.22
N ALA A 323 -16.66 -12.34 7.28
CA ALA A 323 -15.67 -12.48 8.35
C ALA A 323 -16.27 -12.19 9.73
N PRO A 324 -15.82 -12.90 10.80
CA PRO A 324 -16.08 -12.51 12.18
C PRO A 324 -15.57 -11.08 12.46
N ASP A 325 -16.27 -10.35 13.33
CA ASP A 325 -15.79 -9.04 13.77
C ASP A 325 -14.46 -9.19 14.55
N PRO A 326 -13.49 -8.27 14.35
CA PRO A 326 -12.18 -8.33 14.98
C PRO A 326 -12.24 -7.98 16.48
N ASP A 327 -11.40 -8.64 17.29
CA ASP A 327 -11.26 -8.38 18.71
C ASP A 327 -9.77 -8.32 19.12
N PRO A 328 -9.20 -7.13 19.42
CA PRO A 328 -7.79 -7.01 19.81
C PRO A 328 -7.50 -7.61 21.21
N ASN A 329 -8.52 -7.91 22.02
CA ASN A 329 -8.37 -8.58 23.31
C ASN A 329 -8.39 -10.11 23.17
N ASN A 330 -9.04 -10.65 22.14
CA ASN A 330 -8.99 -12.06 21.77
C ASN A 330 -8.91 -12.21 20.23
N PRO A 331 -7.73 -11.97 19.62
CA PRO A 331 -7.57 -11.87 18.17
C PRO A 331 -8.10 -13.06 17.39
N VAL A 332 -8.90 -12.76 16.35
CA VAL A 332 -9.48 -13.78 15.47
C VAL A 332 -8.38 -14.38 14.60
N ASN A 333 -8.25 -15.70 14.60
CA ASN A 333 -7.37 -16.41 13.66
C ASN A 333 -8.02 -16.48 12.27
N TYR A 334 -7.94 -15.38 11.52
CA TYR A 334 -8.54 -15.27 10.20
C TYR A 334 -7.97 -16.25 9.17
N VAL A 335 -6.67 -16.60 9.25
CA VAL A 335 -6.06 -17.63 8.39
C VAL A 335 -6.70 -18.99 8.64
N GLY A 336 -6.84 -19.39 9.91
CA GLY A 336 -7.53 -20.61 10.30
C GLY A 336 -9.02 -20.63 9.93
N TRP A 337 -9.70 -19.48 10.05
CA TRP A 337 -11.09 -19.32 9.62
C TRP A 337 -11.24 -19.54 8.10
N ILE A 338 -10.40 -18.93 7.25
CA ILE A 338 -10.44 -19.13 5.79
C ILE A 338 -10.13 -20.59 5.40
N ASN A 339 -9.20 -21.25 6.08
CA ASN A 339 -8.92 -22.67 5.83
C ASN A 339 -10.12 -23.56 6.19
N GLY A 340 -10.91 -23.17 7.20
CA GLY A 340 -12.19 -23.80 7.53
C GLY A 340 -13.29 -23.63 6.48
N LEU A 341 -13.14 -22.70 5.52
CA LEU A 341 -14.05 -22.51 4.39
C LEU A 341 -13.70 -23.37 3.16
N SER A 342 -12.59 -24.11 3.17
CA SER A 342 -12.22 -25.00 2.06
C SER A 342 -13.30 -26.06 1.85
N PRO A 343 -13.73 -26.36 0.60
CA PRO A 343 -14.61 -27.47 0.31
C PRO A 343 -14.05 -28.78 0.87
N GLN A 344 -14.95 -29.67 1.30
CA GLN A 344 -14.61 -30.97 1.91
C GLN A 344 -15.24 -32.16 1.16
N ASP A 345 -16.13 -31.89 0.20
CA ASP A 345 -16.89 -32.91 -0.55
C ASP A 345 -16.38 -33.01 -2.00
N GLY A 346 -16.23 -34.25 -2.50
CA GLY A 346 -15.78 -34.55 -3.87
C GLY A 346 -14.30 -34.93 -3.95
N VAL A 347 -13.81 -35.09 -5.19
CA VAL A 347 -12.39 -35.36 -5.48
C VAL A 347 -11.60 -34.05 -5.43
N ASP A 348 -10.59 -33.99 -4.54
CA ASP A 348 -9.64 -32.87 -4.48
C ASP A 348 -8.55 -32.99 -5.56
N GLY A 349 -8.43 -31.95 -6.39
CA GLY A 349 -7.42 -31.80 -7.43
C GLY A 349 -6.06 -31.33 -6.91
N THR A 350 -5.97 -30.83 -5.68
CA THR A 350 -4.75 -30.20 -5.12
C THR A 350 -3.50 -31.10 -5.21
N PRO A 351 -3.55 -32.40 -4.86
CA PRO A 351 -2.37 -33.27 -4.95
C PRO A 351 -1.86 -33.44 -6.38
N TYR A 352 -2.73 -33.40 -7.39
CA TYR A 352 -2.35 -33.49 -8.80
C TYR A 352 -1.72 -32.18 -9.28
N TYR A 353 -2.25 -31.03 -8.85
CA TYR A 353 -1.67 -29.72 -9.17
C TYR A 353 -0.29 -29.50 -8.54
N GLN A 354 -0.06 -30.01 -7.33
CA GLN A 354 1.26 -30.00 -6.67
C GLN A 354 2.26 -30.88 -7.43
N GLN A 355 1.93 -32.15 -7.66
CA GLN A 355 2.77 -33.07 -8.45
C GLN A 355 3.04 -32.55 -9.86
N ALA A 356 2.06 -31.89 -10.50
CA ALA A 356 2.25 -31.23 -11.79
C ALA A 356 3.27 -30.09 -11.69
N GLY A 357 3.18 -29.25 -10.66
CA GLY A 357 4.12 -28.15 -10.39
C GLY A 357 5.55 -28.64 -10.11
N ASP A 358 5.71 -29.69 -9.29
CA ASP A 358 7.00 -30.31 -8.98
C ASP A 358 7.67 -30.92 -10.21
N ALA A 359 6.88 -31.48 -11.12
CA ALA A 359 7.36 -32.06 -12.38
C ALA A 359 7.52 -31.03 -13.52
N PHE A 360 7.10 -29.77 -13.33
CA PHE A 360 7.03 -28.78 -14.42
C PHE A 360 8.37 -28.07 -14.64
N VAL A 361 8.91 -28.23 -15.85
CA VAL A 361 10.10 -27.52 -16.31
C VAL A 361 9.66 -26.18 -16.91
N LYS A 362 9.94 -25.07 -16.21
CA LYS A 362 9.66 -23.71 -16.72
C LYS A 362 10.37 -23.46 -18.06
N TRP A 363 9.73 -22.67 -18.92
CA TRP A 363 10.37 -22.20 -20.16
C TRP A 363 11.62 -21.39 -19.84
N ALA A 364 12.69 -21.64 -20.60
CA ALA A 364 14.00 -21.00 -20.46
C ALA A 364 14.58 -20.54 -21.81
N GLY A 365 13.78 -20.61 -22.88
CA GLY A 365 14.13 -20.08 -24.20
C GLY A 365 13.66 -18.64 -24.38
N ASP A 366 13.54 -18.18 -25.63
CA ASP A 366 13.07 -16.84 -25.95
C ASP A 366 11.57 -16.66 -25.60
N GLU A 367 11.23 -15.63 -24.81
CA GLU A 367 9.82 -15.29 -24.54
C GLU A 367 9.10 -14.76 -25.79
N ALA A 368 9.80 -14.15 -26.76
CA ALA A 368 9.17 -13.73 -28.01
C ALA A 368 8.72 -14.94 -28.87
N LEU A 369 9.46 -16.05 -28.81
CA LEU A 369 9.04 -17.32 -29.41
C LEU A 369 7.82 -17.90 -28.68
N MET A 370 7.82 -17.89 -27.34
CA MET A 370 6.69 -18.34 -26.53
C MET A 370 5.41 -17.53 -26.80
N ASP A 371 5.52 -16.20 -26.85
CA ASP A 371 4.38 -15.32 -27.12
C ASP A 371 3.85 -15.48 -28.55
N ARG A 372 4.71 -15.68 -29.56
CA ARG A 372 4.28 -16.05 -30.92
C ARG A 372 3.52 -17.39 -30.92
N ALA A 373 4.05 -18.41 -30.24
CA ALA A 373 3.39 -19.71 -30.16
C ALA A 373 2.03 -19.64 -29.44
N LEU A 374 1.92 -18.87 -28.35
CA LEU A 374 0.66 -18.60 -27.63
C LEU A 374 -0.35 -17.82 -28.48
N ASN A 375 0.12 -16.97 -29.39
CA ASN A 375 -0.71 -16.24 -30.34
C ASN A 375 -1.13 -17.07 -31.57
N GLY A 376 -0.64 -18.30 -31.73
CA GLY A 376 -1.04 -19.20 -32.82
C GLY A 376 -0.14 -19.17 -34.06
N ASP A 377 1.03 -18.54 -33.99
CA ASP A 377 2.00 -18.49 -35.08
C ASP A 377 2.52 -19.90 -35.44
N ALA A 378 2.35 -20.30 -36.70
CA ALA A 378 2.64 -21.66 -37.15
C ALA A 378 4.13 -22.02 -37.11
N ASP A 379 5.03 -21.07 -37.41
CA ASP A 379 6.48 -21.31 -37.39
C ASP A 379 6.98 -21.42 -35.94
N ALA A 380 6.47 -20.57 -35.05
CA ALA A 380 6.77 -20.64 -33.62
C ALA A 380 6.24 -21.94 -33.00
N LEU A 381 5.01 -22.33 -33.35
CA LEU A 381 4.42 -23.61 -32.90
C LEU A 381 5.18 -24.81 -33.44
N ALA A 382 5.71 -24.76 -34.66
CA ALA A 382 6.53 -25.81 -35.27
C ALA A 382 7.97 -25.89 -34.73
N SER A 383 8.44 -24.89 -33.99
CA SER A 383 9.83 -24.81 -33.50
C SER A 383 10.26 -26.08 -32.74
N PRO A 384 11.45 -26.65 -33.03
CA PRO A 384 12.02 -27.77 -32.27
C PRO A 384 12.19 -27.47 -30.77
N GLU A 385 12.42 -26.20 -30.40
CA GLU A 385 12.61 -25.77 -29.02
C GLU A 385 11.31 -25.89 -28.22
N ILE A 386 10.20 -25.41 -28.78
CA ILE A 386 8.85 -25.56 -28.21
C ILE A 386 8.48 -27.04 -28.14
N ALA A 387 8.74 -27.81 -29.20
CA ALA A 387 8.46 -29.25 -29.24
C ALA A 387 9.20 -30.02 -28.13
N ALA A 388 10.50 -29.78 -27.98
CA ALA A 388 11.33 -30.45 -26.97
C ALA A 388 10.95 -30.05 -25.53
N TRP A 389 10.55 -28.80 -25.31
CA TRP A 389 10.10 -28.33 -24.01
C TRP A 389 8.72 -28.89 -23.61
N LEU A 390 7.79 -29.00 -24.57
CA LEU A 390 6.51 -29.67 -24.32
C LEU A 390 6.68 -31.16 -24.05
N ASP A 391 7.63 -31.83 -24.72
CA ASP A 391 7.93 -33.23 -24.48
C ASP A 391 8.46 -33.49 -23.05
N GLN A 392 9.39 -32.65 -22.59
CA GLN A 392 9.86 -32.66 -21.19
C GLN A 392 8.73 -32.47 -20.19
N ASN A 393 7.73 -31.65 -20.52
CA ASN A 393 6.58 -31.35 -19.66
C ASN A 393 5.40 -32.32 -19.81
N ARG A 394 5.48 -33.35 -20.66
CA ARG A 394 4.35 -34.26 -20.97
C ARG A 394 3.73 -34.88 -19.70
N ALA A 395 4.56 -35.25 -18.72
CA ALA A 395 4.10 -35.80 -17.45
C ALA A 395 3.39 -34.74 -16.58
N ALA A 396 3.98 -33.55 -16.43
CA ALA A 396 3.38 -32.43 -15.70
C ALA A 396 2.03 -32.01 -16.31
N LEU A 397 1.93 -31.93 -17.65
CA LEU A 397 0.68 -31.60 -18.34
C LEU A 397 -0.37 -32.72 -18.26
N SER A 398 0.03 -33.98 -18.06
CA SER A 398 -0.91 -35.07 -17.76
C SER A 398 -1.47 -34.96 -16.34
N LEU A 399 -0.63 -34.63 -15.35
CA LEU A 399 -1.05 -34.39 -13.97
C LEU A 399 -1.93 -33.13 -13.85
N PHE A 400 -1.61 -32.05 -14.57
CA PHE A 400 -2.43 -30.85 -14.62
C PHE A 400 -3.83 -31.13 -15.19
N ARG A 401 -3.93 -31.94 -16.26
CA ARG A 401 -5.21 -32.41 -16.82
C ARG A 401 -6.00 -33.27 -15.81
N GLN A 402 -5.32 -34.09 -14.99
CA GLN A 402 -5.97 -34.87 -13.91
C GLN A 402 -6.51 -33.96 -12.81
N GLY A 403 -5.74 -32.97 -12.35
CA GLY A 403 -6.22 -31.96 -11.39
C GLY A 403 -7.40 -31.13 -11.93
N ALA A 404 -7.40 -30.84 -13.24
CA ALA A 404 -8.51 -30.17 -13.91
C ALA A 404 -9.78 -31.03 -14.05
N ALA A 405 -9.67 -32.35 -13.97
CA ALA A 405 -10.79 -33.28 -14.00
C ALA A 405 -11.39 -33.59 -12.61
N ALA A 406 -10.77 -33.08 -11.54
CA ALA A 406 -11.26 -33.18 -10.17
C ALA A 406 -12.49 -32.28 -9.94
N ASP A 407 -13.20 -32.49 -8.82
CA ASP A 407 -14.41 -31.73 -8.49
C ASP A 407 -14.07 -30.32 -7.98
N TYR A 408 -13.00 -30.20 -7.18
CA TYR A 408 -12.52 -28.93 -6.63
C TYR A 408 -10.99 -28.89 -6.47
N ARG A 409 -10.45 -27.71 -6.10
CA ARG A 409 -9.10 -27.53 -5.56
C ARG A 409 -9.25 -27.00 -4.14
N GLY A 410 -8.86 -27.79 -3.15
CA GLY A 410 -8.76 -27.35 -1.76
C GLY A 410 -7.71 -26.25 -1.56
N TRP A 411 -7.75 -25.59 -0.41
CA TRP A 411 -6.74 -24.62 -0.01
C TRP A 411 -6.31 -24.80 1.45
N GLN A 412 -5.03 -24.52 1.71
CA GLN A 412 -4.48 -24.37 3.04
C GLN A 412 -3.52 -23.18 3.02
N LEU A 413 -4.01 -22.04 3.51
CA LEU A 413 -3.24 -20.82 3.65
C LEU A 413 -2.31 -20.95 4.86
N HIS A 414 -1.06 -20.54 4.67
CA HIS A 414 -0.01 -20.59 5.69
C HIS A 414 0.60 -19.20 5.84
N SER A 415 0.83 -18.77 7.09
CA SER A 415 1.46 -17.49 7.43
C SER A 415 2.34 -17.68 8.67
N GLU A 416 3.61 -17.28 8.59
CA GLU A 416 4.57 -17.44 9.69
C GLU A 416 4.29 -16.49 10.87
N SER A 417 3.82 -15.28 10.57
CA SER A 417 3.38 -14.29 11.56
C SER A 417 1.93 -14.53 12.04
N GLY A 418 1.22 -15.44 11.37
CA GLY A 418 -0.22 -15.63 11.48
C GLY A 418 -1.05 -14.48 10.90
N MET A 419 -0.45 -13.46 10.29
CA MET A 419 -1.15 -12.36 9.60
C MET A 419 -1.60 -12.80 8.20
N LEU A 420 -2.82 -12.44 7.80
CA LEU A 420 -3.38 -12.82 6.51
C LEU A 420 -2.64 -12.16 5.32
N MET A 421 -2.12 -10.93 5.49
CA MET A 421 -1.32 -10.26 4.47
C MET A 421 0.01 -10.95 4.15
N ASP A 422 0.55 -11.74 5.09
CA ASP A 422 1.83 -12.47 4.94
C ASP A 422 1.63 -13.87 4.31
N VAL A 423 0.40 -14.22 3.91
CA VAL A 423 0.12 -15.52 3.28
C VAL A 423 0.76 -15.60 1.90
N LEU A 424 1.63 -16.58 1.71
CA LEU A 424 2.31 -16.83 0.44
C LEU A 424 1.43 -17.67 -0.50
N LEU A 425 1.40 -17.29 -1.78
CA LEU A 425 0.66 -17.98 -2.85
C LEU A 425 1.62 -18.49 -3.95
N PRO A 426 2.60 -19.35 -3.62
CA PRO A 426 3.72 -19.69 -4.53
C PRO A 426 3.27 -20.37 -5.83
N ASP A 427 2.22 -21.18 -5.78
CA ASP A 427 1.82 -22.05 -6.90
C ASP A 427 1.23 -21.26 -8.08
N LEU A 428 0.71 -20.05 -7.88
CA LEU A 428 -0.02 -19.29 -8.90
C LEU A 428 0.83 -18.91 -10.11
N GLY A 429 2.15 -18.78 -9.91
CA GLY A 429 3.10 -18.65 -11.02
C GLY A 429 3.16 -19.91 -11.88
N LEU A 430 3.26 -21.08 -11.24
CA LEU A 430 3.30 -22.39 -11.91
C LEU A 430 1.97 -22.73 -12.60
N GLN A 431 0.83 -22.48 -11.96
CA GLN A 431 -0.49 -22.72 -12.56
C GLN A 431 -0.67 -21.97 -13.89
N ARG A 432 -0.26 -20.68 -13.94
CA ARG A 432 -0.27 -19.89 -15.19
C ARG A 432 0.73 -20.42 -16.22
N SER A 433 1.92 -20.85 -15.80
CA SER A 433 2.91 -21.44 -16.72
C SER A 433 2.44 -22.75 -17.33
N MET A 434 1.81 -23.63 -16.54
CA MET A 434 1.20 -24.88 -17.01
C MET A 434 0.01 -24.62 -17.95
N ALA A 435 -0.82 -23.61 -17.67
CA ALA A 435 -1.89 -23.17 -18.58
C ALA A 435 -1.33 -22.64 -19.92
N ARG A 436 -0.29 -21.79 -19.90
CA ARG A 436 0.41 -21.34 -21.14
C ARG A 436 0.94 -22.55 -21.92
N ALA A 437 1.64 -23.48 -21.26
CA ALA A 437 2.19 -24.69 -21.87
C ALA A 437 1.11 -25.55 -22.54
N LEU A 438 0.01 -25.82 -21.82
CA LEU A 438 -1.11 -26.62 -22.32
C LEU A 438 -1.86 -25.94 -23.48
N ALA A 439 -1.90 -24.60 -23.51
CA ALA A 439 -2.47 -23.86 -24.64
C ALA A 439 -1.59 -23.97 -25.89
N VAL A 440 -0.26 -23.95 -25.76
CA VAL A 440 0.68 -24.18 -26.87
C VAL A 440 0.58 -25.62 -27.39
N ASP A 441 0.52 -26.61 -26.51
CA ASP A 441 0.28 -28.03 -26.85
C ASP A 441 -1.04 -28.21 -27.63
N ALA A 442 -2.13 -27.59 -27.15
CA ALA A 442 -3.42 -27.61 -27.82
C ALA A 442 -3.39 -26.94 -29.21
N ARG A 443 -2.72 -25.78 -29.34
CA ARG A 443 -2.57 -25.09 -30.64
C ARG A 443 -1.77 -25.91 -31.65
N ARG A 444 -0.73 -26.62 -31.20
CA ARG A 444 -0.01 -27.59 -32.04
C ARG A 444 -0.92 -28.74 -32.48
N ALA A 445 -1.68 -29.33 -31.55
CA ALA A 445 -2.64 -30.39 -31.87
C ALA A 445 -3.67 -29.93 -32.93
N ALA A 446 -4.17 -28.69 -32.84
CA ALA A 446 -5.07 -28.11 -33.84
C ALA A 446 -4.41 -27.93 -35.23
N LEU A 447 -3.13 -27.54 -35.31
CA LEU A 447 -2.40 -27.48 -36.59
C LEU A 447 -2.16 -28.87 -37.20
N GLU A 448 -2.00 -29.89 -36.36
CA GLU A 448 -1.85 -31.30 -36.75
C GLU A 448 -3.21 -31.97 -37.12
N GLY A 449 -4.32 -31.22 -37.09
CA GLY A 449 -5.67 -31.73 -37.38
C GLY A 449 -6.32 -32.50 -36.23
N ARG A 450 -5.71 -32.53 -35.04
CA ARG A 450 -6.22 -33.18 -33.83
C ARG A 450 -7.14 -32.22 -33.05
N THR A 451 -8.20 -31.77 -33.69
CA THR A 451 -9.09 -30.72 -33.18
C THR A 451 -9.77 -31.09 -31.86
N GLU A 452 -10.20 -32.35 -31.67
CA GLU A 452 -10.77 -32.81 -30.41
C GLU A 452 -9.75 -32.77 -29.25
N ASP A 453 -8.50 -33.22 -29.48
CA ASP A 453 -7.42 -33.17 -28.47
C ASP A 453 -7.13 -31.73 -28.03
N ALA A 454 -7.14 -30.79 -28.98
CA ALA A 454 -6.97 -29.37 -28.73
C ALA A 454 -8.10 -28.82 -27.86
N VAL A 455 -9.36 -29.04 -28.26
CA VAL A 455 -10.54 -28.59 -27.51
C VAL A 455 -10.56 -29.18 -26.10
N ASN A 456 -10.30 -30.48 -25.95
CA ASN A 456 -10.26 -31.14 -24.63
C ASN A 456 -9.13 -30.58 -23.74
N SER A 457 -7.97 -30.25 -24.32
CA SER A 457 -6.86 -29.65 -23.59
C SER A 457 -7.17 -28.21 -23.13
N LEU A 458 -7.82 -27.41 -23.98
CA LEU A 458 -8.26 -26.05 -23.63
C LEU A 458 -9.42 -26.06 -22.62
N ALA A 459 -10.33 -27.04 -22.71
CA ALA A 459 -11.38 -27.27 -21.72
C ALA A 459 -10.78 -27.56 -20.33
N ALA A 460 -9.72 -28.37 -20.25
CA ALA A 460 -8.99 -28.62 -19.00
C ALA A 460 -8.34 -27.34 -18.42
N ILE A 461 -7.81 -26.43 -19.26
CA ILE A 461 -7.38 -25.10 -18.77
C ILE A 461 -8.58 -24.34 -18.17
N GLY A 462 -9.75 -24.41 -18.80
CA GLY A 462 -11.00 -23.84 -18.28
C GLY A 462 -11.38 -24.36 -16.88
N SER A 463 -11.37 -25.68 -16.69
CA SER A 463 -11.67 -26.27 -15.38
C SER A 463 -10.64 -25.88 -14.31
N ALA A 464 -9.35 -25.84 -14.68
CA ALA A 464 -8.27 -25.38 -13.80
C ALA A 464 -8.37 -23.88 -13.48
N ALA A 465 -8.77 -23.06 -14.45
CA ALA A 465 -9.04 -21.64 -14.27
C ALA A 465 -10.20 -21.40 -13.30
N ALA A 466 -11.26 -22.23 -13.37
CA ALA A 466 -12.34 -22.23 -12.39
C ALA A 466 -11.85 -22.71 -11.00
N HIS A 467 -11.00 -23.74 -10.91
CA HIS A 467 -10.42 -24.19 -9.64
C HIS A 467 -9.56 -23.11 -8.97
N VAL A 468 -8.66 -22.45 -9.71
CA VAL A 468 -7.84 -21.36 -9.18
C VAL A 468 -8.70 -20.13 -8.89
N GLY A 469 -9.63 -19.77 -9.79
CA GLY A 469 -10.51 -18.61 -9.62
C GLY A 469 -11.57 -18.77 -8.52
N ASN A 470 -11.77 -19.98 -8.00
CA ASN A 470 -12.55 -20.27 -6.80
C ASN A 470 -11.66 -20.47 -5.54
N GLY A 471 -10.36 -20.15 -5.61
CA GLY A 471 -9.51 -19.94 -4.44
C GLY A 471 -9.93 -18.69 -3.64
N PRO A 472 -9.68 -18.63 -2.33
CA PRO A 472 -10.24 -17.63 -1.43
C PRO A 472 -9.84 -16.19 -1.80
N THR A 473 -8.59 -15.96 -2.22
CA THR A 473 -8.06 -14.60 -2.38
C THR A 473 -8.50 -13.92 -3.68
N LEU A 474 -8.55 -12.57 -3.71
CA LEU A 474 -8.79 -11.84 -4.96
C LEU A 474 -7.67 -12.08 -5.98
N ILE A 475 -6.43 -12.30 -5.51
CA ILE A 475 -5.27 -12.65 -6.35
C ILE A 475 -5.54 -13.97 -7.09
N GLU A 476 -6.04 -14.99 -6.41
CA GLU A 476 -6.45 -16.26 -7.02
C GLU A 476 -7.61 -16.08 -8.02
N ASN A 477 -8.60 -15.25 -7.70
CA ASN A 477 -9.70 -14.92 -8.61
C ASN A 477 -9.19 -14.29 -9.92
N LEU A 478 -8.24 -13.35 -9.83
CA LEU A 478 -7.60 -12.70 -10.97
C LEU A 478 -6.71 -13.65 -11.78
N VAL A 479 -5.98 -14.55 -11.12
CA VAL A 479 -5.17 -15.57 -11.79
C VAL A 479 -6.05 -16.58 -12.53
N GLY A 480 -7.17 -17.00 -11.93
CA GLY A 480 -8.19 -17.82 -12.59
C GLY A 480 -8.79 -17.11 -13.81
N ALA A 481 -9.17 -15.83 -13.69
CA ALA A 481 -9.66 -15.03 -14.82
C ALA A 481 -8.65 -14.92 -15.97
N ALA A 482 -7.35 -14.78 -15.66
CA ALA A 482 -6.28 -14.78 -16.67
C ALA A 482 -6.10 -16.15 -17.35
N MET A 483 -6.14 -17.25 -16.60
CA MET A 483 -6.10 -18.62 -17.16
C MET A 483 -7.33 -18.90 -18.03
N GLN A 484 -8.52 -18.43 -17.63
CA GLN A 484 -9.74 -18.56 -18.40
C GLN A 484 -9.64 -17.81 -19.72
N SER A 485 -9.12 -16.58 -19.71
CA SER A 485 -8.86 -15.79 -20.92
C SER A 485 -7.97 -16.54 -21.92
N VAL A 486 -6.89 -17.19 -21.45
CA VAL A 486 -6.01 -18.02 -22.30
C VAL A 486 -6.77 -19.17 -22.96
N ALA A 487 -7.64 -19.87 -22.22
CA ALA A 487 -8.45 -20.95 -22.75
C ALA A 487 -9.47 -20.46 -23.79
N THR A 488 -10.20 -19.39 -23.47
CA THR A 488 -11.27 -18.84 -24.33
C THR A 488 -10.71 -18.24 -25.61
N ASP A 489 -9.59 -17.50 -25.54
CA ASP A 489 -8.94 -16.96 -26.73
C ASP A 489 -8.50 -18.09 -27.68
N ALA A 490 -7.94 -19.18 -27.16
CA ALA A 490 -7.49 -20.31 -27.97
C ALA A 490 -8.64 -21.15 -28.56
N LEU A 491 -9.73 -21.33 -27.82
CA LEU A 491 -10.95 -22.00 -28.30
C LEU A 491 -11.60 -21.21 -29.42
N LEU A 492 -11.78 -19.90 -29.23
CA LEU A 492 -12.35 -18.99 -30.23
C LEU A 492 -11.51 -18.96 -31.52
N ASP A 493 -10.18 -19.04 -31.44
CA ASP A 493 -9.35 -19.18 -32.65
C ASP A 493 -9.54 -20.54 -33.32
N SER A 494 -9.63 -21.62 -32.55
CA SER A 494 -9.77 -22.99 -33.06
C SER A 494 -11.08 -23.16 -33.84
N PHE A 495 -12.15 -22.46 -33.45
CA PHE A 495 -13.43 -22.46 -34.16
C PHE A 495 -13.39 -21.74 -35.52
N THR A 496 -12.39 -20.89 -35.81
CA THR A 496 -12.28 -20.21 -37.12
C THR A 496 -12.10 -21.18 -38.28
N ARG A 497 -11.51 -22.35 -37.99
CA ARG A 497 -11.39 -23.48 -38.93
C ARG A 497 -12.63 -24.34 -38.77
N GLN A 498 -13.67 -24.08 -39.57
CA GLN A 498 -14.83 -24.97 -39.61
C GLN A 498 -14.42 -26.32 -40.17
N ASP A 499 -14.50 -27.34 -39.32
CA ASP A 499 -14.25 -28.74 -39.66
C ASP A 499 -15.56 -29.50 -39.51
N GLU A 500 -16.15 -29.93 -40.64
CA GLU A 500 -17.44 -30.62 -40.65
C GLU A 500 -17.40 -31.99 -39.95
N THR A 501 -16.20 -32.53 -39.68
CA THR A 501 -16.02 -33.79 -38.93
C THR A 501 -16.15 -33.62 -37.41
N VAL A 502 -16.07 -32.39 -36.90
CA VAL A 502 -16.21 -32.08 -35.47
C VAL A 502 -17.68 -32.05 -35.07
N ASP A 503 -18.06 -32.83 -34.07
CA ASP A 503 -19.38 -32.73 -33.42
C ASP A 503 -19.43 -31.50 -32.52
N TYR A 504 -19.92 -30.37 -33.05
CA TYR A 504 -20.00 -29.13 -32.28
C TYR A 504 -21.02 -29.20 -31.14
N ARG A 505 -22.01 -30.10 -31.18
CA ARG A 505 -22.92 -30.32 -30.04
C ARG A 505 -22.14 -30.91 -28.87
N ARG A 506 -21.38 -31.98 -29.12
CA ARG A 506 -20.52 -32.61 -28.11
C ARG A 506 -19.45 -31.66 -27.58
N VAL A 507 -18.88 -30.80 -28.43
CA VAL A 507 -17.97 -29.72 -28.02
C VAL A 507 -18.68 -28.73 -27.09
N ALA A 508 -19.86 -28.22 -27.46
CA ALA A 508 -20.63 -27.30 -26.63
C ALA A 508 -20.99 -27.91 -25.25
N ASP A 509 -21.43 -29.18 -25.23
CA ASP A 509 -21.76 -29.91 -23.99
C ASP A 509 -20.52 -30.22 -23.13
N SER A 510 -19.34 -30.34 -23.74
CA SER A 510 -18.06 -30.48 -23.03
C SER A 510 -17.64 -29.15 -22.41
N LEU A 511 -17.64 -28.07 -23.21
CA LEU A 511 -17.26 -26.74 -22.75
C LEU A 511 -18.23 -26.18 -21.70
N ALA A 512 -19.53 -26.44 -21.78
CA ALA A 512 -20.49 -26.02 -20.76
C ALA A 512 -20.19 -26.62 -19.37
N ARG A 513 -19.61 -27.83 -19.31
CA ARG A 513 -19.18 -28.47 -18.06
C ARG A 513 -17.81 -28.01 -17.57
N SER A 514 -16.90 -27.65 -18.48
CA SER A 514 -15.51 -27.28 -18.16
C SER A 514 -15.29 -25.79 -17.94
N LEU A 515 -15.93 -24.93 -18.75
CA LEU A 515 -15.89 -23.46 -18.65
C LEU A 515 -16.86 -22.96 -17.56
N ARG A 516 -16.62 -23.38 -16.32
CA ARG A 516 -17.38 -22.97 -15.12
C ARG A 516 -17.02 -21.53 -14.73
N PRO A 517 -17.95 -20.75 -14.14
CA PRO A 517 -17.63 -19.42 -13.63
C PRO A 517 -16.66 -19.48 -12.44
N THR A 518 -15.89 -18.41 -12.25
CA THR A 518 -15.08 -18.17 -11.03
C THR A 518 -15.94 -17.54 -9.93
N ARG A 519 -15.50 -17.60 -8.66
CA ARG A 519 -16.14 -16.95 -7.48
C ARG A 519 -16.50 -15.50 -7.80
N THR A 520 -17.68 -15.01 -7.42
CA THR A 520 -18.12 -13.64 -7.77
C THR A 520 -17.24 -12.56 -7.11
N SER A 521 -17.23 -11.35 -7.67
CA SER A 521 -16.30 -10.31 -7.19
C SER A 521 -16.68 -9.82 -5.79
N ASP A 522 -17.97 -9.76 -5.49
CA ASP A 522 -18.52 -9.42 -4.18
C ASP A 522 -18.27 -10.50 -3.11
N GLU A 523 -18.09 -11.77 -3.52
CA GLU A 523 -17.62 -12.83 -2.63
C GLU A 523 -16.09 -12.76 -2.44
N ALA A 524 -15.32 -12.63 -3.52
CA ALA A 524 -13.85 -12.56 -3.46
C ALA A 524 -13.35 -11.36 -2.63
N VAL A 525 -14.02 -10.21 -2.72
CA VAL A 525 -13.67 -9.01 -1.94
C VAL A 525 -13.92 -9.16 -0.43
N GLN A 526 -14.67 -10.17 0.02
CA GLN A 526 -14.79 -10.44 1.46
C GLN A 526 -13.46 -10.93 2.07
N ILE A 527 -12.55 -11.52 1.30
CA ILE A 527 -11.22 -11.87 1.82
C ILE A 527 -10.32 -10.64 1.94
N GLU A 528 -10.48 -9.64 1.07
CA GLU A 528 -9.84 -8.33 1.24
C GLU A 528 -10.39 -7.60 2.49
N ARG A 529 -11.71 -7.66 2.74
CA ARG A 529 -12.32 -7.23 4.01
C ARG A 529 -11.72 -7.96 5.20
N THR A 530 -11.51 -9.28 5.08
CA THR A 530 -10.91 -10.10 6.13
C THR A 530 -9.47 -9.66 6.42
N ALA A 531 -8.68 -9.37 5.38
CA ALA A 531 -7.31 -8.87 5.52
C ALA A 531 -7.28 -7.49 6.19
N TYR A 532 -8.20 -6.59 5.81
CA TYR A 532 -8.38 -5.31 6.51
C TYR A 532 -8.68 -5.50 8.02
N LEU A 533 -9.61 -6.39 8.38
CA LEU A 533 -9.96 -6.63 9.79
C LEU A 533 -8.82 -7.30 10.57
N ASP A 534 -8.05 -8.20 9.96
CA ASP A 534 -6.86 -8.80 10.57
C ASP A 534 -5.73 -7.78 10.82
N VAL A 535 -5.49 -6.91 9.85
CA VAL A 535 -4.54 -5.80 10.00
C VAL A 535 -5.03 -4.80 11.06
N LEU A 536 -6.33 -4.53 11.12
CA LEU A 536 -6.94 -3.63 12.09
C LEU A 536 -6.85 -4.16 13.53
N GLN A 537 -7.15 -5.43 13.80
CA GLN A 537 -7.01 -5.99 15.16
C GLN A 537 -5.56 -5.95 15.66
N ARG A 538 -4.59 -6.22 14.79
CA ARG A 538 -3.16 -6.19 15.14
C ARG A 538 -2.65 -4.78 15.36
N SER A 539 -3.22 -3.80 14.66
CA SER A 539 -2.88 -2.38 14.76
C SER A 539 -3.29 -1.71 16.09
N PHE A 540 -3.92 -2.43 17.02
CA PHE A 540 -4.35 -1.91 18.32
C PHE A 540 -3.81 -2.77 19.47
N ASP A 541 -3.24 -2.11 20.47
CA ASP A 541 -2.90 -2.73 21.75
C ASP A 541 -4.12 -2.61 22.71
N ILE A 542 -4.24 -3.50 23.69
CA ILE A 542 -5.15 -3.26 24.82
C ILE A 542 -4.47 -2.37 25.86
N ASP A 543 -5.14 -1.29 26.28
CA ASP A 543 -4.70 -0.47 27.40
C ASP A 543 -4.82 -1.27 28.72
N PRO A 544 -3.72 -1.51 29.46
CA PRO A 544 -3.72 -2.40 30.61
C PRO A 544 -4.44 -1.82 31.85
N THR A 545 -4.87 -0.55 31.80
CA THR A 545 -5.57 0.12 32.90
C THR A 545 -7.08 0.17 32.67
N THR A 546 -7.50 0.35 31.42
CA THR A 546 -8.90 0.55 31.03
C THR A 546 -9.51 -0.62 30.28
N GLY A 547 -8.69 -1.54 29.76
CA GLY A 547 -9.13 -2.61 28.86
C GLY A 547 -9.56 -2.14 27.47
N ALA A 548 -9.41 -0.85 27.15
CA ALA A 548 -9.85 -0.29 25.89
C ALA A 548 -8.79 -0.49 24.78
N PRO A 549 -9.20 -0.74 23.51
CA PRO A 549 -8.28 -0.73 22.38
C PRO A 549 -7.63 0.65 22.17
N ARG A 550 -6.30 0.67 22.09
CA ARG A 550 -5.48 1.87 21.85
C ARG A 550 -4.63 1.66 20.59
N PRO A 551 -4.60 2.58 19.62
CA PRO A 551 -3.76 2.46 18.42
C PRO A 551 -2.29 2.16 18.76
N ASN A 552 -1.68 1.19 18.07
CA ASN A 552 -0.25 0.88 18.13
C ASN A 552 0.48 1.66 17.03
N PRO A 553 1.19 2.76 17.35
CA PRO A 553 1.73 3.65 16.33
C PRO A 553 2.86 3.02 15.50
N ARG A 554 3.57 2.02 16.06
CA ARG A 554 4.65 1.31 15.35
C ARG A 554 4.08 0.42 14.25
N GLN A 555 3.08 -0.39 14.59
CA GLN A 555 2.43 -1.26 13.62
C GLN A 555 1.71 -0.45 12.54
N LEU A 556 0.91 0.54 12.93
CA LEU A 556 0.23 1.44 11.99
C LEU A 556 1.20 2.18 11.05
N SER A 557 2.35 2.62 11.56
CA SER A 557 3.39 3.23 10.71
C SER A 557 4.01 2.22 9.74
N ALA A 558 4.30 1.00 10.18
CA ALA A 558 4.87 -0.05 9.32
C ALA A 558 3.90 -0.41 8.18
N ILE A 559 2.61 -0.55 8.49
CA ILE A 559 1.56 -0.84 7.50
C ILE A 559 1.42 0.30 6.50
N LEU A 560 1.38 1.56 6.96
CA LEU A 560 1.28 2.71 6.05
C LEU A 560 2.51 2.85 5.13
N SER A 561 3.69 2.41 5.57
CA SER A 561 4.89 2.37 4.73
C SER A 561 4.83 1.32 3.60
N MET A 562 3.90 0.36 3.63
CA MET A 562 3.72 -0.62 2.54
C MET A 562 2.92 -0.08 1.35
N GLY A 563 2.05 0.92 1.58
CA GLY A 563 1.15 1.47 0.55
C GLY A 563 1.58 2.78 -0.10
N GLY A 564 2.74 3.33 0.29
CA GLY A 564 3.33 4.48 -0.38
C GLY A 564 4.03 4.08 -1.69
N PRO A 565 4.36 5.04 -2.57
CA PRO A 565 5.48 4.82 -3.48
C PRO A 565 6.72 4.43 -2.64
N GLU A 566 7.60 3.59 -3.20
CA GLU A 566 8.94 3.45 -2.60
C GLU A 566 9.54 4.85 -2.37
N PRO A 567 10.35 5.06 -1.32
CA PRO A 567 11.04 6.33 -1.07
C PRO A 567 12.20 6.57 -2.06
N ALA A 568 11.93 6.39 -3.35
CA ALA A 568 12.71 6.95 -4.44
C ALA A 568 12.56 8.48 -4.40
N ALA A 569 13.57 9.14 -3.81
CA ALA A 569 13.76 10.59 -3.72
C ALA A 569 12.97 11.39 -2.66
N SER A 570 12.23 10.75 -1.75
CA SER A 570 11.73 11.43 -0.53
C SER A 570 12.85 11.61 0.50
N GLY A 571 13.19 12.86 0.82
CA GLY A 571 14.21 13.17 1.83
C GLY A 571 13.79 12.77 3.25
N PRO A 572 14.73 12.66 4.22
CA PRO A 572 14.43 12.27 5.61
C PRO A 572 13.34 13.10 6.30
N VAL A 573 13.13 14.33 5.84
CA VAL A 573 12.12 15.27 6.35
C VAL A 573 10.71 14.83 5.99
N GLU A 574 10.45 14.36 4.77
CA GLU A 574 9.11 13.92 4.34
C GLU A 574 8.65 12.67 5.08
N SER A 575 9.59 11.75 5.38
CA SER A 575 9.34 10.56 6.18
C SER A 575 8.95 10.91 7.63
N VAL A 576 9.68 11.82 8.28
CA VAL A 576 9.38 12.26 9.66
C VAL A 576 8.08 13.08 9.73
N VAL A 577 7.86 13.99 8.78
CA VAL A 577 6.61 14.78 8.70
C VAL A 577 5.41 13.87 8.43
N SER A 578 5.52 12.90 7.52
CA SER A 578 4.47 11.90 7.30
C SER A 578 4.23 11.04 8.54
N GLY A 579 5.28 10.60 9.24
CA GLY A 579 5.16 9.88 10.51
C GLY A 579 4.43 10.67 11.60
N MET A 580 4.71 11.97 11.73
CA MET A 580 4.05 12.87 12.68
C MET A 580 2.60 13.18 12.30
N LEU A 581 2.33 13.44 11.02
CA LEU A 581 0.96 13.64 10.50
C LEU A 581 0.12 12.37 10.67
N ASN A 582 0.70 11.19 10.43
CA ASN A 582 0.05 9.92 10.67
C ASN A 582 -0.24 9.74 12.18
N ALA A 583 0.74 9.98 13.06
CA ALA A 583 0.54 9.91 14.52
C ALA A 583 -0.57 10.85 15.03
N ALA A 584 -0.64 12.08 14.50
CA ALA A 584 -1.71 13.03 14.82
C ALA A 584 -3.09 12.54 14.32
N ARG A 585 -3.17 11.99 13.10
CA ARG A 585 -4.39 11.34 12.57
C ARG A 585 -4.80 10.12 13.38
N PHE A 586 -3.85 9.35 13.90
CA PHE A 586 -4.10 8.13 14.68
C PHE A 586 -4.61 8.40 16.11
N GLY A 587 -4.25 9.53 16.73
CA GLY A 587 -4.65 9.86 18.11
C GLY A 587 -6.18 9.99 18.31
N SER A 588 -6.92 10.29 17.24
CA SER A 588 -8.39 10.37 17.25
C SER A 588 -9.11 9.08 16.86
N LEU A 589 -8.44 8.09 16.27
CA LEU A 589 -9.11 6.89 15.78
C LEU A 589 -9.62 6.01 16.92
N ARG A 590 -10.88 5.59 16.82
CA ARG A 590 -11.46 4.53 17.66
C ARG A 590 -11.49 3.25 16.86
N PHE A 591 -11.12 2.14 17.52
CA PHE A 591 -11.20 0.81 16.93
C PHE A 591 -12.60 0.52 16.36
N SER A 592 -13.66 0.80 17.13
CA SER A 592 -15.06 0.63 16.72
C SER A 592 -15.43 1.42 15.46
N ASP A 593 -14.93 2.65 15.32
CA ASP A 593 -15.20 3.49 14.16
C ASP A 593 -14.49 2.94 12.91
N MET A 594 -13.24 2.48 13.06
CA MET A 594 -12.51 1.84 11.96
C MET A 594 -13.12 0.48 11.55
N VAL A 595 -13.65 -0.31 12.48
CA VAL A 595 -14.39 -1.55 12.16
C VAL A 595 -15.64 -1.20 11.37
N ARG A 596 -16.42 -0.22 11.84
CA ARG A 596 -17.65 0.24 11.18
C ARG A 596 -17.37 0.79 9.77
N GLU A 597 -16.42 1.71 9.63
CA GLU A 597 -16.03 2.31 8.34
C GLU A 597 -15.52 1.28 7.34
N GLY A 598 -14.69 0.34 7.79
CA GLY A 598 -14.22 -0.76 6.94
C GLY A 598 -15.36 -1.64 6.47
N ASN A 599 -16.25 -2.02 7.39
CA ASN A 599 -17.44 -2.80 7.07
C ASN A 599 -18.35 -2.04 6.06
N GLU A 600 -18.68 -0.78 6.32
CA GLU A 600 -19.47 0.09 5.42
C GLU A 600 -18.83 0.22 4.03
N PHE A 601 -17.51 0.39 3.95
CA PHE A 601 -16.78 0.44 2.69
C PHE A 601 -16.90 -0.87 1.91
N TYR A 602 -16.58 -2.01 2.54
CA TYR A 602 -16.64 -3.30 1.85
C TYR A 602 -18.07 -3.72 1.52
N ASP A 603 -19.08 -3.35 2.31
CA ASP A 603 -20.49 -3.55 2.00
C ASP A 603 -20.94 -2.71 0.78
N SER A 604 -20.47 -1.45 0.69
CA SER A 604 -20.67 -0.58 -0.49
C SER A 604 -20.01 -1.16 -1.75
N VAL A 605 -18.74 -1.55 -1.67
CA VAL A 605 -18.00 -2.18 -2.77
C VAL A 605 -18.65 -3.49 -3.21
N SER A 606 -19.09 -4.33 -2.27
CA SER A 606 -19.81 -5.59 -2.57
C SER A 606 -21.13 -5.33 -3.30
N THR A 607 -21.87 -4.29 -2.87
CA THR A 607 -23.11 -3.87 -3.52
C THR A 607 -22.85 -3.38 -4.95
N ALA A 608 -21.81 -2.57 -5.15
CA ALA A 608 -21.40 -2.11 -6.48
C ALA A 608 -20.98 -3.27 -7.38
N MET A 609 -20.18 -4.23 -6.87
CA MET A 609 -19.70 -5.40 -7.61
C MET A 609 -20.79 -6.42 -7.99
N ARG A 610 -22.01 -6.29 -7.46
CA ARG A 610 -23.20 -7.04 -7.90
C ARG A 610 -23.94 -6.37 -9.05
N SER A 611 -23.72 -5.08 -9.27
CA SER A 611 -24.30 -4.33 -10.38
C SER A 611 -23.49 -4.55 -11.68
N PRO A 612 -24.10 -4.35 -12.86
CA PRO A 612 -23.34 -4.33 -14.12
C PRO A 612 -22.20 -3.30 -14.07
N PRO A 613 -21.01 -3.59 -14.61
CA PRO A 613 -19.81 -2.75 -14.52
C PRO A 613 -19.99 -1.25 -14.79
N ALA A 614 -20.83 -0.88 -15.75
CA ALA A 614 -21.13 0.53 -16.06
C ALA A 614 -21.87 1.26 -14.90
N MET A 615 -22.77 0.57 -14.21
CA MET A 615 -23.44 1.08 -12.99
C MET A 615 -22.53 0.97 -11.76
N ALA A 616 -21.73 -0.10 -11.68
CA ALA A 616 -20.77 -0.30 -10.60
C ALA A 616 -19.71 0.79 -10.56
N ARG A 617 -19.32 1.37 -11.71
CA ARG A 617 -18.24 2.35 -11.81
C ARG A 617 -18.41 3.57 -10.90
N PRO A 618 -19.45 4.42 -11.03
CA PRO A 618 -19.61 5.58 -10.15
C PRO A 618 -19.72 5.19 -8.67
N MET A 619 -20.25 4.01 -8.34
CA MET A 619 -20.33 3.51 -6.97
C MET A 619 -18.94 3.13 -6.41
N LEU A 620 -18.11 2.47 -7.22
CA LEU A 620 -16.74 2.10 -6.87
C LEU A 620 -15.82 3.33 -6.77
N ASP A 621 -15.91 4.28 -7.71
CA ASP A 621 -15.16 5.54 -7.63
C ASP A 621 -15.56 6.36 -6.38
N ALA A 622 -16.85 6.37 -6.02
CA ALA A 622 -17.33 7.01 -4.80
C ALA A 622 -16.85 6.29 -3.52
N ALA A 623 -16.86 4.95 -3.50
CA ALA A 623 -16.32 4.16 -2.40
C ALA A 623 -14.81 4.38 -2.23
N ASP A 624 -14.04 4.39 -3.31
CA ASP A 624 -12.60 4.67 -3.31
C ASP A 624 -12.32 6.10 -2.78
N ALA A 625 -13.09 7.11 -3.19
CA ALA A 625 -12.97 8.48 -2.69
C ALA A 625 -13.32 8.60 -1.19
N GLN A 626 -14.31 7.85 -0.71
CA GLN A 626 -14.65 7.75 0.72
C GLN A 626 -13.52 7.07 1.51
N ALA A 627 -12.97 5.95 1.01
CA ALA A 627 -11.85 5.24 1.63
C ALA A 627 -10.60 6.12 1.75
N GLN A 628 -10.27 6.90 0.71
CA GLN A 628 -9.12 7.79 0.71
C GLN A 628 -9.20 8.94 1.74
N SER A 629 -10.42 9.34 2.11
CA SER A 629 -10.68 10.50 2.98
C SER A 629 -10.98 10.13 4.44
N ALA A 630 -11.69 9.02 4.69
CA ALA A 630 -12.10 8.62 6.03
C ALA A 630 -11.03 7.84 6.80
N ASN A 631 -10.41 6.83 6.18
CA ASN A 631 -9.71 5.77 6.91
C ASN A 631 -8.30 5.51 6.36
N PRO A 632 -7.22 5.72 7.14
CA PRO A 632 -5.86 5.60 6.64
C PRO A 632 -5.45 4.16 6.27
N LEU A 633 -6.07 3.13 6.87
CA LEU A 633 -5.81 1.73 6.53
C LEU A 633 -6.51 1.34 5.22
N LEU A 634 -7.77 1.75 5.01
CA LEU A 634 -8.47 1.51 3.73
C LEU A 634 -7.71 2.14 2.56
N ARG A 635 -7.18 3.36 2.72
CA ARG A 635 -6.35 4.02 1.70
C ARG A 635 -5.13 3.21 1.24
N VAL A 636 -4.62 2.31 2.08
CA VAL A 636 -3.46 1.43 1.76
C VAL A 636 -3.89 0.05 1.30
N LEU A 637 -4.93 -0.53 1.90
CA LEU A 637 -5.34 -1.93 1.67
C LEU A 637 -6.41 -2.10 0.58
N ALA A 638 -7.13 -1.03 0.19
CA ALA A 638 -8.20 -1.10 -0.80
C ALA A 638 -7.91 -0.63 -2.26
N PRO A 639 -6.70 -0.24 -2.70
CA PRO A 639 -6.54 0.32 -4.05
C PRO A 639 -6.77 -0.74 -5.16
N SER A 640 -7.35 -0.30 -6.28
CA SER A 640 -7.54 -1.07 -7.53
C SER A 640 -8.65 -2.14 -7.54
N LEU A 641 -9.55 -2.20 -6.56
CA LEU A 641 -10.68 -3.14 -6.54
C LEU A 641 -11.58 -3.03 -7.79
N GLY A 642 -11.82 -1.80 -8.29
CA GLY A 642 -12.58 -1.61 -9.53
C GLY A 642 -11.92 -2.19 -10.78
N ARG A 643 -10.59 -2.13 -10.89
CA ARG A 643 -9.84 -2.76 -12.01
C ARG A 643 -9.93 -4.28 -11.94
N ALA A 644 -9.86 -4.84 -10.74
CA ALA A 644 -10.01 -6.27 -10.53
C ALA A 644 -11.39 -6.77 -10.98
N HIS A 645 -12.45 -6.05 -10.62
CA HIS A 645 -13.81 -6.33 -11.07
C HIS A 645 -13.93 -6.31 -12.61
N VAL A 646 -13.46 -5.25 -13.28
CA VAL A 646 -13.51 -5.14 -14.75
C VAL A 646 -12.73 -6.27 -15.45
N GLY A 647 -11.50 -6.55 -15.01
CA GLY A 647 -10.68 -7.61 -15.60
C GLY A 647 -11.33 -9.00 -15.47
N ARG A 648 -11.99 -9.25 -14.34
CA ARG A 648 -12.79 -10.47 -14.15
C ARG A 648 -14.03 -10.50 -15.04
N THR A 649 -14.77 -9.40 -15.15
CA THR A 649 -15.99 -9.36 -15.98
C THR A 649 -15.66 -9.58 -17.45
N ARG A 650 -14.52 -9.05 -17.92
CA ARG A 650 -13.96 -9.34 -19.25
C ARG A 650 -13.72 -10.85 -19.46
N ALA A 651 -13.19 -11.55 -18.45
CA ALA A 651 -12.94 -12.99 -18.53
C ALA A 651 -14.24 -13.82 -18.52
N ASP A 652 -15.27 -13.40 -17.78
CA ASP A 652 -16.59 -14.07 -17.81
C ASP A 652 -17.34 -13.78 -19.12
N ALA A 653 -17.26 -12.56 -19.67
CA ALA A 653 -17.78 -12.23 -20.99
C ALA A 653 -17.15 -13.12 -22.07
N SER A 654 -15.82 -13.28 -22.03
CA SER A 654 -15.07 -14.17 -22.94
C SER A 654 -15.49 -15.64 -22.81
N ARG A 655 -15.74 -16.11 -21.57
CA ARG A 655 -16.23 -17.46 -21.27
C ARG A 655 -17.62 -17.70 -21.87
N ARG A 656 -18.57 -16.81 -21.58
CA ARG A 656 -19.95 -16.90 -22.09
C ARG A 656 -19.99 -16.78 -23.61
N ALA A 657 -19.26 -15.84 -24.21
CA ALA A 657 -19.16 -15.70 -25.66
C ALA A 657 -18.57 -16.95 -26.33
N THR A 658 -17.58 -17.61 -25.72
CA THR A 658 -17.03 -18.89 -26.22
C THR A 658 -18.09 -20.00 -26.23
N LEU A 659 -18.92 -20.08 -25.17
CA LEU A 659 -20.04 -21.02 -25.10
C LEU A 659 -21.12 -20.69 -26.14
N VAL A 660 -21.42 -19.41 -26.37
CA VAL A 660 -22.36 -18.96 -27.43
C VAL A 660 -21.85 -19.34 -28.81
N VAL A 661 -20.59 -19.07 -29.14
CA VAL A 661 -19.98 -19.44 -30.43
C VAL A 661 -20.04 -20.96 -30.68
N ALA A 662 -19.70 -21.77 -29.68
CA ALA A 662 -19.80 -23.23 -29.78
C ALA A 662 -21.26 -23.70 -30.04
N ASN A 663 -22.23 -23.11 -29.35
CA ASN A 663 -23.65 -23.41 -29.55
C ASN A 663 -24.18 -22.92 -30.91
N LEU A 664 -23.71 -21.78 -31.42
CA LEU A 664 -24.06 -21.27 -32.75
C LEU A 664 -23.56 -22.21 -33.86
N HIS A 665 -22.32 -22.71 -33.76
CA HIS A 665 -21.81 -23.73 -34.68
C HIS A 665 -22.60 -25.04 -34.59
N ALA A 666 -22.91 -25.52 -33.38
CA ALA A 666 -23.75 -26.70 -33.16
C ALA A 666 -25.18 -26.53 -33.72
N TYR A 667 -25.73 -25.31 -33.68
CA TYR A 667 -27.03 -24.99 -34.27
C TYR A 667 -26.95 -25.00 -35.80
N ARG A 668 -25.94 -24.39 -36.41
CA ARG A 668 -25.76 -24.42 -37.88
C ARG A 668 -25.51 -25.83 -38.40
N GLN A 669 -24.71 -26.65 -37.70
CA GLN A 669 -24.47 -28.05 -38.08
C GLN A 669 -25.77 -28.88 -38.09
N GLN A 670 -26.72 -28.58 -37.19
CA GLN A 670 -28.02 -29.27 -37.14
C GLN A 670 -29.06 -28.70 -38.12
N ASN A 671 -29.06 -27.39 -38.38
CA ASN A 671 -30.16 -26.70 -39.08
C ASN A 671 -29.78 -26.13 -40.46
N GLY A 672 -28.51 -26.25 -40.87
CA GLY A 672 -27.98 -25.68 -42.12
C GLY A 672 -27.83 -24.15 -42.13
N ARG A 673 -28.22 -23.45 -41.06
CA ARG A 673 -28.14 -21.98 -40.92
C ARG A 673 -27.92 -21.58 -39.46
N TYR A 674 -27.37 -20.40 -39.22
CA TYR A 674 -27.39 -19.79 -37.88
C TYR A 674 -28.81 -19.34 -37.49
N PRO A 675 -29.12 -19.26 -36.18
CA PRO A 675 -30.44 -18.86 -35.70
C PRO A 675 -30.66 -17.35 -35.86
N ASP A 676 -31.92 -16.93 -35.96
CA ASP A 676 -32.29 -15.51 -36.13
C ASP A 676 -32.15 -14.71 -34.80
N SER A 677 -32.11 -15.41 -33.65
CA SER A 677 -31.89 -14.86 -32.31
C SER A 677 -31.12 -15.86 -31.44
N LEU A 678 -30.39 -15.34 -30.43
CA LEU A 678 -29.75 -16.14 -29.39
C LEU A 678 -30.75 -16.94 -28.51
N ASP A 679 -32.06 -16.66 -28.59
CA ASP A 679 -33.12 -17.46 -27.92
C ASP A 679 -33.02 -18.96 -28.24
N ALA A 680 -32.57 -19.29 -29.46
CA ALA A 680 -32.41 -20.67 -29.91
C ALA A 680 -31.39 -21.50 -29.09
N ILE A 681 -30.53 -20.84 -28.30
CA ILE A 681 -29.56 -21.49 -27.42
C ILE A 681 -30.22 -21.93 -26.08
N GLY A 682 -31.35 -21.33 -25.70
CA GLY A 682 -32.19 -21.77 -24.57
C GLY A 682 -31.63 -21.56 -23.15
N ASN A 683 -30.35 -21.24 -22.99
CA ASN A 683 -29.75 -20.89 -21.69
C ASN A 683 -29.53 -19.37 -21.58
N PRO A 684 -30.30 -18.66 -20.72
CA PRO A 684 -30.19 -17.21 -20.57
C PRO A 684 -28.85 -16.75 -19.99
N GLU A 685 -28.22 -17.53 -19.09
CA GLU A 685 -26.97 -17.13 -18.42
C GLU A 685 -25.84 -16.90 -19.44
N ILE A 686 -25.69 -17.81 -20.40
CA ILE A 686 -24.58 -17.75 -21.36
C ILE A 686 -24.81 -16.74 -22.49
N VAL A 687 -26.05 -16.35 -22.77
CA VAL A 687 -26.36 -15.32 -23.78
C VAL A 687 -26.39 -13.90 -23.21
N THR A 688 -26.39 -13.74 -21.88
CA THR A 688 -26.25 -12.45 -21.19
C THR A 688 -24.80 -11.97 -21.20
N ASP A 689 -24.60 -10.73 -21.66
CA ASP A 689 -23.35 -9.99 -21.54
C ASP A 689 -23.20 -9.48 -20.09
N PRO A 690 -22.17 -9.90 -19.34
CA PRO A 690 -22.00 -9.49 -17.95
C PRO A 690 -21.56 -8.02 -17.80
N PHE A 691 -21.22 -7.30 -18.88
CA PHE A 691 -20.97 -5.86 -18.83
C PHE A 691 -22.25 -5.01 -18.73
N THR A 692 -23.30 -5.41 -19.44
CA THR A 692 -24.56 -4.65 -19.53
C THR A 692 -25.68 -5.27 -18.69
N GLY A 693 -25.66 -6.59 -18.48
CA GLY A 693 -26.77 -7.36 -17.95
C GLY A 693 -27.83 -7.70 -19.00
N GLU A 694 -27.72 -7.16 -20.21
CA GLU A 694 -28.54 -7.50 -21.38
C GLU A 694 -27.93 -8.67 -22.16
N ARG A 695 -28.39 -8.93 -23.39
CA ARG A 695 -27.81 -9.99 -24.23
C ARG A 695 -26.57 -9.49 -24.97
N PHE A 696 -25.65 -10.40 -25.30
CA PHE A 696 -24.61 -10.10 -26.29
C PHE A 696 -25.24 -9.61 -27.59
N ALA A 697 -24.63 -8.59 -28.20
CA ALA A 697 -25.04 -8.10 -29.49
C ALA A 697 -24.69 -9.16 -30.56
N TYR A 698 -25.71 -9.60 -31.30
CA TYR A 698 -25.64 -10.71 -32.22
C TYR A 698 -26.35 -10.37 -33.54
N ARG A 699 -25.72 -10.73 -34.66
CA ARG A 699 -26.29 -10.57 -36.01
C ARG A 699 -25.92 -11.77 -36.88
N ALA A 700 -26.92 -12.46 -37.42
CA ALA A 700 -26.70 -13.52 -38.41
C ALA A 700 -26.38 -12.91 -39.79
N GLU A 701 -25.37 -13.45 -40.48
CA GLU A 701 -24.83 -12.90 -41.74
C GLU A 701 -24.61 -14.03 -42.75
N GLY A 702 -25.70 -14.72 -43.11
CA GLY A 702 -25.68 -15.86 -44.04
C GLY A 702 -24.88 -17.04 -43.48
N GLU A 703 -23.72 -17.30 -44.08
CA GLU A 703 -22.78 -18.36 -43.65
C GLU A 703 -21.86 -17.95 -42.49
N SER A 704 -22.02 -16.73 -41.98
CA SER A 704 -21.32 -16.21 -40.79
C SER A 704 -22.30 -15.54 -39.81
N PHE A 705 -21.77 -14.96 -38.75
CA PHE A 705 -22.45 -14.08 -37.83
C PHE A 705 -21.47 -13.03 -37.29
N THR A 706 -21.98 -12.06 -36.54
CA THR A 706 -21.22 -11.14 -35.70
C THR A 706 -21.68 -11.32 -34.24
N LEU A 707 -20.75 -11.37 -33.29
CA LEU A 707 -20.99 -11.51 -31.85
C LEU A 707 -20.01 -10.65 -31.05
N TYR A 708 -20.54 -9.73 -30.23
CA TYR A 708 -19.75 -8.81 -29.42
C TYR A 708 -20.44 -8.46 -28.10
N SER A 709 -19.64 -8.01 -27.15
CA SER A 709 -20.07 -7.31 -25.93
C SER A 709 -19.93 -5.81 -26.15
N LEU A 710 -20.81 -5.00 -25.55
CA LEU A 710 -20.70 -3.54 -25.57
C LEU A 710 -19.59 -3.02 -24.64
N GLY A 711 -18.87 -3.91 -23.95
CA GLY A 711 -17.78 -3.54 -23.05
C GLY A 711 -18.23 -2.63 -21.90
N TYR A 712 -17.27 -1.93 -21.33
CA TYR A 712 -17.41 -1.15 -20.10
C TYR A 712 -18.13 0.19 -20.30
N ASN A 713 -18.07 0.76 -21.52
CA ASN A 713 -18.81 1.98 -21.86
C ASN A 713 -20.32 1.71 -22.06
N ALA A 714 -20.74 0.44 -22.16
CA ALA A 714 -22.11 -0.01 -22.43
C ALA A 714 -22.75 0.69 -23.64
N THR A 715 -21.95 1.04 -24.65
CA THR A 715 -22.35 1.74 -25.87
C THR A 715 -22.10 0.82 -27.06
N ASP A 716 -23.03 0.79 -28.02
CA ASP A 716 -22.85 0.05 -29.27
C ASP A 716 -21.99 0.86 -30.24
N ASP A 717 -20.72 0.47 -30.35
CA ASP A 717 -19.73 1.06 -31.26
C ASP A 717 -19.66 0.33 -32.61
N GLY A 718 -20.72 -0.43 -32.97
CA GLY A 718 -20.90 -1.04 -34.28
C GLY A 718 -20.04 -2.29 -34.53
N ALA A 719 -19.66 -3.00 -33.47
CA ALA A 719 -18.63 -4.05 -33.45
C ALA A 719 -17.21 -3.53 -33.74
N THR A 720 -16.84 -2.37 -33.18
CA THR A 720 -15.48 -1.81 -33.28
C THR A 720 -14.59 -2.38 -32.18
N HIS A 721 -13.79 -3.40 -32.50
CA HIS A 721 -13.03 -4.17 -31.48
C HIS A 721 -12.01 -3.34 -30.68
N ASN A 722 -12.31 -3.14 -29.39
CA ASN A 722 -11.40 -2.70 -28.35
C ASN A 722 -11.07 -3.89 -27.43
N ARG A 723 -9.81 -4.37 -27.43
CA ARG A 723 -9.42 -5.57 -26.65
C ARG A 723 -9.58 -5.38 -25.13
N SER A 724 -9.44 -4.15 -24.64
CA SER A 724 -9.74 -3.77 -23.26
C SER A 724 -11.25 -3.71 -23.02
N GLY A 725 -12.03 -3.31 -24.01
CA GLY A 725 -13.44 -2.99 -23.81
C GLY A 725 -13.65 -1.77 -22.92
N ASP A 726 -12.62 -0.97 -22.65
CA ASP A 726 -12.70 0.16 -21.71
C ASP A 726 -13.39 1.37 -22.37
N GLU A 727 -13.27 1.49 -23.70
CA GLU A 727 -13.78 2.60 -24.54
C GLU A 727 -14.54 2.13 -25.78
N GLY A 728 -14.90 0.83 -25.89
CA GLY A 728 -15.71 0.32 -27.00
C GLY A 728 -15.90 -1.20 -27.01
N ASP A 729 -16.51 -1.74 -28.07
CA ASP A 729 -16.97 -3.14 -28.14
C ASP A 729 -15.87 -4.19 -27.97
N ILE A 730 -16.18 -5.29 -27.29
CA ILE A 730 -15.35 -6.50 -27.29
C ILE A 730 -15.91 -7.49 -28.31
N VAL A 731 -15.42 -7.42 -29.54
CA VAL A 731 -15.76 -8.40 -30.60
C VAL A 731 -15.15 -9.77 -30.30
N TYR A 732 -16.01 -10.79 -30.27
CA TYR A 732 -15.63 -12.19 -30.15
C TYR A 732 -15.68 -12.92 -31.49
N TRP A 733 -16.62 -12.53 -32.37
CA TRP A 733 -16.79 -13.09 -33.70
C TRP A 733 -17.26 -12.04 -34.73
N PRO A 734 -16.75 -12.02 -35.97
CA PRO A 734 -15.57 -12.77 -36.46
C PRO A 734 -14.32 -12.43 -35.64
N ARG A 735 -13.30 -13.30 -35.65
CA ARG A 735 -12.11 -13.07 -34.82
C ARG A 735 -11.37 -11.81 -35.29
N PRO A 736 -11.14 -10.82 -34.40
CA PRO A 736 -10.34 -9.66 -34.75
C PRO A 736 -8.89 -10.07 -35.00
N PRO A 737 -8.16 -9.38 -35.90
CA PRO A 737 -6.74 -9.66 -36.12
C PRO A 737 -5.93 -9.45 -34.84
N ARG A 738 -4.92 -10.30 -34.64
CA ARG A 738 -3.96 -10.15 -33.55
C ARG A 738 -2.84 -9.19 -33.98
N ASN A 739 -2.83 -8.00 -33.38
CA ASN A 739 -1.74 -7.04 -33.44
C ASN A 739 -0.65 -7.36 -32.40
#